data_AF-A0A135T8D2-F1
#
_entry.id   AF-A0A135T8D2-F1
#
_cell.length_a   1.000
_cell.length_b   1.000
_cell.length_c   1.000
_cell.angle_alpha   90.00
_cell.angle_beta   90.00
_cell.angle_gamma   90.00
#
_symmetry.space_group_name_H-M   'P 1'
#
loop_
_entity.id
_entity.type
_entity.pdbx_description
1 polymer ?
#
loop_
_entity_poly.entity_id
_entity_poly.type
_entity_poly.pdbx_seq_one_letter_code
_entity_poly.pdbx_strand_id
1 'polypeptide(L)'
;MRWLTGLWLAGSGLAGLGAAFPANYDPRKDDFPTVETHPFADFGPVVIKRAHKPDLRILPLGASIMSGVGSTNGNGLRKPLRDALRFDGFEVDMVGGRNSGTMKDNDHEANPGDILTEIRTRLQHALGYKANVIIINGGTNDAVRTIDPAGIYHRMDDMLSDIWNSEDMGNACIMLSTLLDTSDEAGAVDRIFINQEYRRLVNDREADGRCIVLADMDPPEGPQHGWIQAKDAKPEWADYKPDENPHTHPNDEGHRKMAYIFYRAILKAVALGQVMPPSTEFEVADPVCDKFSGSGLNPGGRTQRGTGNDDDVYRHYSEEMGIIWSTTESEWDRDQWRFARLFSDKYDDFIAWVKTSDTSNTFAVWSNSGDGKGEFTKLSADFDPGVYCDAGSQYFIDMNGDGLDDMVCIDSKGNAYLSINNGDGGRGVRPPTFRHLGLIKSTETSSRDNVRMADIDGDGRGDYLVIDKLGTVTAWRNGWVDDKPKYWQALGVRWEDQYTRDIKGVQFHDINGDGRDDWLWTDKTGATTTFTNSRSCKKKKEGDGLNVAWRQGFFEKEGTGPTHKGVPGYITKQETDLRKRVHFARVYGGSSSFGNLSLKDYVFLEHAKLSNGMHSFKMRVWKNTGGGASKLKMDGNKYCNMVGHADGRSDYVWTWSNGKMELFINRGKKAIADNDAEGFWDWSPGVIWTPPAAMHRLDLHLADWDGDGACDIIYVNPNNNQLRVFINEYPRTQSWQFTEIGQVPTLPCREKRGVGINDYLTGNKRADFLCLRPDGFITGLLHQNDGSFKAVGQVKVAEGHDRAMLRFADVNGDGRDDLLWIEKFSGDTWVWYNEGEDASRPLGSAFHWRQQTEMAYAGLAAGTCLFYTDLSGDFRADEHYVLESINNIAETSFSPACGLSNVEGDDPEGVIDPKLPVRPEDPNSGNDEVPEGICSYKFLGTTQLTLKNTWENSGARASLEKWFETNSPPTWSTNYLNKILGTQITCGDIFHSCAGPSKNCSEYNPPEAFYVHMQIANLHDGMAKF
;
A
#
# COMPACT_ATOMS: atom_id res chain seq x y z
N MET A 1 17.84 -52.43 -12.06
CA MET A 1 18.15 -52.54 -13.51
C MET A 1 18.72 -51.18 -13.94
N ARG A 2 20.05 -51.06 -14.15
CA ARG A 2 20.71 -51.05 -15.49
C ARG A 2 20.32 -49.77 -16.27
N TRP A 3 21.12 -48.74 -16.65
CA TRP A 3 22.56 -48.40 -16.86
C TRP A 3 22.69 -46.83 -16.88
N LEU A 4 23.75 -46.14 -16.38
CA LEU A 4 25.04 -45.73 -17.04
C LEU A 4 24.84 -44.90 -18.33
N THR A 5 25.44 -43.74 -18.64
CA THR A 5 26.75 -43.05 -18.43
C THR A 5 26.58 -41.60 -18.98
N GLY A 6 27.09 -40.48 -18.45
CA GLY A 6 28.51 -40.05 -18.33
C GLY A 6 29.10 -39.61 -19.68
N LEU A 7 29.87 -38.53 -19.90
CA LEU A 7 30.59 -37.55 -19.07
C LEU A 7 31.40 -36.65 -20.07
N TRP A 8 31.74 -35.40 -19.69
CA TRP A 8 33.04 -34.68 -19.93
C TRP A 8 33.29 -33.95 -21.26
N LEU A 9 34.09 -32.88 -21.36
CA LEU A 9 34.66 -31.83 -20.47
C LEU A 9 35.46 -30.85 -21.37
N ALA A 10 35.79 -29.66 -20.85
CA ALA A 10 36.87 -28.73 -21.27
C ALA A 10 36.77 -28.07 -22.67
N GLY A 11 37.22 -26.83 -22.91
CA GLY A 11 37.93 -25.85 -22.09
C GLY A 11 38.56 -24.77 -22.99
N SER A 12 38.73 -23.56 -22.44
CA SER A 12 39.80 -22.58 -22.69
C SER A 12 40.03 -21.98 -24.09
N GLY A 13 40.11 -20.63 -24.15
CA GLY A 13 41.26 -19.96 -24.78
C GLY A 13 41.01 -18.75 -25.69
N LEU A 14 41.18 -17.55 -25.11
CA LEU A 14 42.01 -16.42 -25.59
C LEU A 14 41.78 -15.75 -26.98
N ALA A 15 41.43 -14.45 -26.87
CA ALA A 15 42.12 -13.26 -27.41
C ALA A 15 42.25 -12.99 -28.93
N GLY A 16 42.00 -11.72 -29.30
CA GLY A 16 42.81 -11.05 -30.33
C GLY A 16 42.09 -10.11 -31.30
N LEU A 17 42.04 -8.83 -30.93
CA LEU A 17 42.25 -7.61 -31.74
C LEU A 17 42.35 -7.70 -33.28
N GLY A 18 41.78 -6.70 -33.96
CA GLY A 18 42.49 -6.01 -35.06
C GLY A 18 41.68 -5.76 -36.34
N ALA A 19 41.48 -4.47 -36.63
CA ALA A 19 40.84 -3.91 -37.82
C ALA A 19 41.64 -4.10 -39.12
N ALA A 20 40.96 -4.05 -40.29
CA ALA A 20 41.29 -3.16 -41.42
C ALA A 20 40.47 -3.48 -42.69
N PHE A 21 39.93 -2.43 -43.32
CA PHE A 21 39.52 -2.38 -44.73
C PHE A 21 40.73 -2.64 -45.67
N PRO A 22 40.52 -3.06 -46.94
CA PRO A 22 40.38 -2.06 -48.01
C PRO A 22 39.42 -2.45 -49.16
N ALA A 23 38.88 -1.41 -49.80
CA ALA A 23 38.31 -1.45 -51.13
C ALA A 23 39.40 -1.70 -52.19
N ASN A 24 39.06 -2.36 -53.30
CA ASN A 24 39.57 -1.95 -54.62
C ASN A 24 38.73 -2.51 -55.77
N TYR A 25 38.52 -1.60 -56.72
CA TYR A 25 37.82 -1.68 -57.99
C TYR A 25 38.84 -1.97 -59.10
N ASP A 26 38.51 -2.83 -60.07
CA ASP A 26 39.30 -3.02 -61.31
C ASP A 26 38.36 -3.08 -62.55
N PRO A 27 38.56 -2.22 -63.58
CA PRO A 27 37.68 -2.11 -64.75
C PRO A 27 38.22 -2.75 -66.05
N ARG A 28 37.28 -3.29 -66.84
CA ARG A 28 37.27 -3.46 -68.32
C ARG A 28 38.03 -4.63 -68.97
N LYS A 29 37.27 -5.56 -69.56
CA LYS A 29 37.07 -5.79 -71.03
C LYS A 29 36.28 -7.11 -71.22
N ASP A 30 35.01 -7.08 -71.58
CA ASP A 30 34.39 -6.84 -72.90
C ASP A 30 34.38 -8.09 -73.80
N ASP A 31 33.21 -8.72 -73.89
CA ASP A 31 32.65 -9.35 -75.10
C ASP A 31 31.12 -9.12 -75.08
N PHE A 32 30.60 -8.44 -76.11
CA PHE A 32 29.17 -8.11 -76.37
C PHE A 32 28.77 -8.80 -77.71
N PRO A 33 27.49 -9.09 -78.06
CA PRO A 33 26.37 -8.14 -77.98
C PRO A 33 24.89 -8.65 -77.83
N THR A 34 24.04 -7.66 -77.47
CA THR A 34 22.60 -7.42 -77.79
C THR A 34 21.46 -8.27 -77.19
N VAL A 35 20.72 -7.72 -76.22
CA VAL A 35 19.43 -6.97 -76.29
C VAL A 35 18.21 -7.91 -76.27
N GLU A 36 17.60 -8.02 -75.08
CA GLU A 36 16.16 -7.94 -74.86
C GLU A 36 15.91 -7.43 -73.43
N THR A 37 15.30 -6.25 -73.33
CA THR A 37 14.96 -5.56 -72.09
C THR A 37 13.76 -6.23 -71.44
N HIS A 38 13.96 -6.86 -70.28
CA HIS A 38 12.89 -7.27 -69.39
C HIS A 38 12.38 -6.04 -68.60
N PRO A 39 11.10 -5.66 -68.71
CA PRO A 39 10.59 -4.41 -68.17
C PRO A 39 10.07 -4.55 -66.75
N PHE A 40 10.84 -5.05 -65.77
CA PHE A 40 10.35 -5.12 -64.37
C PHE A 40 11.44 -4.96 -63.28
N ALA A 41 12.61 -4.39 -63.61
CA ALA A 41 13.70 -4.21 -62.63
C ALA A 41 13.57 -2.96 -61.73
N ASP A 42 12.53 -2.14 -61.86
CA ASP A 42 12.29 -0.96 -61.00
C ASP A 42 11.21 -1.17 -59.92
N PHE A 43 10.79 -2.40 -59.65
CA PHE A 43 9.91 -2.70 -58.52
C PHE A 43 10.70 -3.26 -57.33
N GLY A 44 11.54 -2.41 -56.73
CA GLY A 44 11.63 -2.43 -55.26
C GLY A 44 10.23 -2.13 -54.69
N PRO A 45 9.92 -2.54 -53.45
CA PRO A 45 8.59 -2.31 -52.88
C PRO A 45 8.26 -0.82 -53.00
N VAL A 46 7.27 -0.52 -53.85
CA VAL A 46 6.72 0.82 -53.97
C VAL A 46 6.05 1.09 -52.63
N VAL A 47 6.72 1.86 -51.78
CA VAL A 47 6.10 2.52 -50.63
C VAL A 47 5.13 3.55 -51.20
N ILE A 48 3.92 3.13 -51.48
CA ILE A 48 2.80 4.05 -51.64
C ILE A 48 2.53 4.56 -50.22
N LYS A 49 2.73 5.86 -49.96
CA LYS A 49 2.27 6.50 -48.72
C LYS A 49 0.82 6.08 -48.48
N ARG A 50 0.56 5.36 -47.38
CA ARG A 50 -0.80 5.08 -46.86
C ARG A 50 -1.60 6.38 -46.92
N ALA A 51 -2.87 6.32 -47.34
CA ALA A 51 -3.80 7.41 -47.07
C ALA A 51 -3.69 7.74 -45.58
N HIS A 52 -3.42 9.00 -45.23
CA HIS A 52 -3.04 9.42 -43.87
C HIS A 52 -4.24 9.17 -42.92
N LYS A 53 -4.27 8.01 -42.27
CA LYS A 53 -5.17 7.75 -41.13
C LYS A 53 -4.69 8.63 -39.96
N PRO A 54 -5.59 9.19 -39.15
CA PRO A 54 -5.17 9.93 -37.96
C PRO A 54 -4.49 8.95 -36.99
N ASP A 55 -3.41 9.40 -36.36
CA ASP A 55 -2.81 8.68 -35.24
C ASP A 55 -3.79 8.67 -34.08
N LEU A 56 -3.92 7.53 -33.41
CA LEU A 56 -4.87 7.33 -32.32
C LEU A 56 -4.12 7.25 -31.00
N ARG A 57 -4.20 8.31 -30.20
CA ARG A 57 -3.81 8.33 -28.80
C ARG A 57 -5.05 8.06 -27.95
N ILE A 58 -5.19 6.81 -27.51
CA ILE A 58 -6.41 6.30 -26.88
C ILE A 58 -6.21 6.26 -25.37
N LEU A 59 -7.10 6.89 -24.61
CA LEU A 59 -7.17 6.76 -23.15
C LEU A 59 -8.30 5.81 -22.74
N PRO A 60 -7.98 4.57 -22.28
CA PRO A 60 -8.96 3.69 -21.66
C PRO A 60 -9.26 4.15 -20.23
N LEU A 61 -10.45 4.70 -20.00
CA LEU A 61 -10.87 5.28 -18.71
C LEU A 61 -11.98 4.45 -18.06
N GLY A 62 -11.83 4.09 -16.79
CA GLY A 62 -12.90 3.38 -16.06
C GLY A 62 -12.50 2.74 -14.75
N ALA A 63 -13.12 1.59 -14.45
CA ALA A 63 -12.83 0.79 -13.26
C ALA A 63 -12.24 -0.59 -13.61
N SER A 64 -12.63 -1.64 -12.88
CA SER A 64 -12.08 -2.99 -12.99
C SER A 64 -12.18 -3.60 -14.41
N ILE A 65 -13.28 -3.37 -15.12
CA ILE A 65 -13.47 -3.88 -16.50
C ILE A 65 -12.43 -3.26 -17.44
N MET A 66 -12.24 -1.93 -17.37
CA MET A 66 -11.27 -1.23 -18.23
C MET A 66 -9.82 -1.55 -17.86
N SER A 67 -9.53 -1.86 -16.59
CA SER A 67 -8.21 -2.34 -16.16
C SER A 67 -7.95 -3.81 -16.52
N GLY A 68 -8.89 -4.49 -17.18
CA GLY A 68 -8.76 -5.87 -17.65
C GLY A 68 -9.09 -6.96 -16.64
N VAL A 69 -9.66 -6.62 -15.48
CA VAL A 69 -10.19 -7.64 -14.56
C VAL A 69 -11.26 -8.44 -15.29
N GLY A 70 -11.14 -9.77 -15.19
CA GLY A 70 -12.01 -10.67 -15.94
C GLY A 70 -11.27 -11.47 -17.00
N SER A 71 -10.26 -10.84 -17.63
CA SER A 71 -9.39 -11.50 -18.61
C SER A 71 -8.30 -12.35 -17.98
N THR A 72 -7.85 -13.38 -18.69
CA THR A 72 -6.81 -14.33 -18.21
C THR A 72 -5.42 -13.71 -18.09
N ASN A 73 -5.12 -12.73 -18.93
CA ASN A 73 -3.81 -12.07 -19.01
C ASN A 73 -3.81 -10.65 -18.44
N GLY A 74 -4.94 -10.14 -17.94
CA GLY A 74 -5.08 -8.79 -17.41
C GLY A 74 -5.15 -7.68 -18.47
N ASN A 75 -5.12 -7.99 -19.77
CA ASN A 75 -5.20 -6.98 -20.84
C ASN A 75 -6.63 -6.44 -21.04
N GLY A 76 -7.64 -7.24 -20.74
CA GLY A 76 -9.05 -6.91 -21.00
C GLY A 76 -9.34 -6.65 -22.48
N LEU A 77 -10.27 -5.73 -22.74
CA LEU A 77 -10.66 -5.31 -24.09
C LEU A 77 -9.57 -4.52 -24.84
N ARG A 78 -8.57 -3.98 -24.13
CA ARG A 78 -7.58 -3.05 -24.68
C ARG A 78 -6.72 -3.71 -25.76
N LYS A 79 -6.20 -4.91 -25.48
CA LYS A 79 -5.42 -5.71 -26.45
C LYS A 79 -6.20 -6.02 -27.73
N PRO A 80 -7.38 -6.67 -27.69
CA PRO A 80 -8.13 -6.97 -28.91
C PRO A 80 -8.58 -5.71 -29.67
N LEU A 81 -8.86 -4.59 -28.98
CA LEU A 81 -9.17 -3.31 -29.62
C LEU A 81 -7.95 -2.72 -30.34
N ARG A 82 -6.80 -2.68 -29.65
CA ARG A 82 -5.53 -2.18 -30.20
C ARG A 82 -5.14 -2.98 -31.44
N ASP A 83 -5.20 -4.32 -31.35
CA ASP A 83 -4.85 -5.21 -32.45
C ASP A 83 -5.74 -4.98 -33.68
N ALA A 84 -7.05 -4.76 -33.50
CA ALA A 84 -7.96 -4.51 -34.60
C ALA A 84 -7.66 -3.18 -35.32
N LEU A 85 -7.39 -2.12 -34.55
CA LEU A 85 -7.04 -0.81 -35.10
C LEU A 85 -5.66 -0.84 -35.78
N ARG A 86 -4.66 -1.51 -35.19
CA ARG A 86 -3.34 -1.72 -35.79
C ARG A 86 -3.43 -2.55 -37.07
N PHE A 87 -4.24 -3.61 -37.07
CA PHE A 87 -4.48 -4.46 -38.24
C PHE A 87 -5.11 -3.69 -39.39
N ASP A 88 -6.02 -2.77 -39.09
CA ASP A 88 -6.58 -1.83 -40.06
C ASP A 88 -5.58 -0.76 -40.51
N GLY A 89 -4.42 -0.65 -39.89
CA GLY A 89 -3.34 0.25 -40.29
C GLY A 89 -3.37 1.64 -39.66
N PHE A 90 -4.08 1.82 -38.54
CA PHE A 90 -3.91 3.00 -37.67
C PHE A 90 -2.62 2.89 -36.87
N GLU A 91 -1.93 4.01 -36.62
CA GLU A 91 -0.98 4.10 -35.52
C GLU A 91 -1.77 4.27 -34.22
N VAL A 92 -1.44 3.47 -33.20
CA VAL A 92 -2.18 3.41 -31.94
C VAL A 92 -1.21 3.43 -30.78
N ASP A 93 -1.46 4.36 -29.87
CA ASP A 93 -0.75 4.61 -28.61
C ASP A 93 -1.82 4.58 -27.51
N MET A 94 -1.83 3.56 -26.64
CA MET A 94 -2.68 3.59 -25.45
C MET A 94 -1.98 4.44 -24.41
N VAL A 95 -2.73 5.28 -23.70
CA VAL A 95 -2.19 6.19 -22.69
C VAL A 95 -2.98 6.12 -21.39
N GLY A 96 -2.32 6.49 -20.29
CA GLY A 96 -2.90 6.52 -18.95
C GLY A 96 -1.83 6.28 -17.88
N GLY A 97 -2.06 6.73 -16.65
CA GLY A 97 -1.08 6.69 -15.57
C GLY A 97 -0.90 5.31 -14.92
N ARG A 98 -1.48 4.26 -15.49
CA ARG A 98 -1.48 2.90 -14.93
C ARG A 98 -1.22 1.86 -16.01
N ASN A 99 -0.63 0.74 -15.59
CA ASN A 99 -0.28 -0.35 -16.47
C ASN A 99 -0.81 -1.66 -15.90
N SER A 100 -1.50 -2.45 -16.72
CA SER A 100 -1.90 -3.80 -16.33
C SER A 100 -1.96 -4.73 -17.54
N GLY A 101 -1.63 -6.00 -17.28
CA GLY A 101 -1.64 -7.05 -18.30
C GLY A 101 -0.29 -7.24 -19.00
N THR A 102 -0.25 -8.21 -19.90
CA THR A 102 0.96 -8.69 -20.58
C THR A 102 1.23 -8.04 -21.94
N MET A 103 0.32 -7.20 -22.47
CA MET A 103 0.54 -6.51 -23.74
C MET A 103 1.67 -5.47 -23.58
N LYS A 104 2.38 -5.16 -24.67
CA LYS A 104 3.48 -4.19 -24.64
C LYS A 104 2.99 -2.81 -24.23
N ASP A 105 2.05 -2.27 -25.00
CA ASP A 105 1.42 -0.96 -24.78
C ASP A 105 0.19 -1.14 -23.89
N ASN A 106 0.46 -1.29 -22.59
CA ASN A 106 -0.52 -1.69 -21.58
C ASN A 106 -1.00 -0.54 -20.70
N ASP A 107 -0.88 0.70 -21.17
CA ASP A 107 -1.34 1.88 -20.46
C ASP A 107 -2.88 1.96 -20.41
N HIS A 108 -3.39 2.49 -19.30
CA HIS A 108 -4.80 2.83 -19.08
C HIS A 108 -4.98 3.71 -17.84
N GLU A 109 -6.14 4.37 -17.73
CA GLU A 109 -6.54 5.09 -16.52
C GLU A 109 -7.78 4.42 -15.92
N ALA A 110 -7.57 3.26 -15.31
CA ALA A 110 -8.67 2.52 -14.71
C ALA A 110 -8.31 1.83 -13.41
N ASN A 111 -9.14 1.99 -12.37
CA ASN A 111 -8.91 1.38 -11.06
C ASN A 111 -10.06 0.48 -10.60
N PRO A 112 -9.80 -0.79 -10.28
CA PRO A 112 -10.80 -1.67 -9.70
C PRO A 112 -11.48 -1.07 -8.46
N GLY A 113 -12.80 -1.18 -8.39
CA GLY A 113 -13.61 -0.71 -7.27
C GLY A 113 -14.05 0.76 -7.33
N ASP A 114 -13.48 1.56 -8.23
CA ASP A 114 -13.79 2.99 -8.30
C ASP A 114 -15.26 3.27 -8.72
N ILE A 115 -15.89 4.21 -8.03
CA ILE A 115 -17.12 4.89 -8.48
C ILE A 115 -16.79 6.10 -9.36
N LEU A 116 -17.77 6.68 -10.07
CA LEU A 116 -17.52 7.82 -11.00
C LEU A 116 -16.75 8.98 -10.37
N THR A 117 -16.99 9.30 -9.09
CA THR A 117 -16.29 10.39 -8.40
C THR A 117 -14.79 10.12 -8.28
N GLU A 118 -14.41 8.87 -8.03
CA GLU A 118 -13.02 8.42 -7.93
C GLU A 118 -12.38 8.36 -9.32
N ILE A 119 -13.10 7.85 -10.33
CA ILE A 119 -12.66 7.87 -11.74
C ILE A 119 -12.37 9.31 -12.21
N ARG A 120 -13.25 10.27 -11.90
CA ARG A 120 -13.04 11.69 -12.24
C ARG A 120 -11.82 12.28 -11.53
N THR A 121 -11.55 11.86 -10.30
CA THR A 121 -10.35 12.29 -9.56
C THR A 121 -9.09 11.79 -10.26
N ARG A 122 -9.09 10.53 -10.69
CA ARG A 122 -7.97 9.93 -11.43
C ARG A 122 -7.78 10.54 -12.82
N LEU A 123 -8.88 10.85 -13.51
CA LEU A 123 -8.84 11.51 -14.81
C LEU A 123 -7.93 12.74 -14.78
N GLN A 124 -7.96 13.54 -13.71
CA GLN A 124 -7.12 14.74 -13.61
C GLN A 124 -5.62 14.46 -13.81
N HIS A 125 -5.16 13.26 -13.41
CA HIS A 125 -3.78 12.83 -13.60
C HIS A 125 -3.51 12.33 -15.03
N ALA A 126 -4.54 11.90 -15.77
CA ALA A 126 -4.42 11.43 -17.14
C ALA A 126 -4.65 12.51 -18.21
N LEU A 127 -5.21 13.67 -17.84
CA LEU A 127 -5.46 14.76 -18.79
C LEU A 127 -4.18 15.24 -19.50
N GLY A 128 -3.03 15.12 -18.83
CA GLY A 128 -1.73 15.47 -19.41
C GLY A 128 -1.34 14.61 -20.61
N TYR A 129 -1.87 13.39 -20.77
CA TYR A 129 -1.57 12.54 -21.93
C TYR A 129 -2.14 13.11 -23.23
N LYS A 130 -3.05 14.09 -23.16
CA LYS A 130 -3.63 14.76 -24.34
C LYS A 130 -4.21 13.77 -25.36
N ALA A 131 -4.95 12.77 -24.86
CA ALA A 131 -5.59 11.77 -25.71
C ALA A 131 -6.60 12.42 -26.68
N ASN A 132 -6.56 12.03 -27.95
CA ASN A 132 -7.54 12.48 -28.95
C ASN A 132 -8.75 11.52 -29.03
N VAL A 133 -8.63 10.31 -28.50
CA VAL A 133 -9.73 9.35 -28.36
C VAL A 133 -9.80 8.87 -26.91
N ILE A 134 -10.97 8.93 -26.28
CA ILE A 134 -11.18 8.42 -24.92
C ILE A 134 -12.26 7.35 -24.99
N ILE A 135 -12.01 6.17 -24.44
CA ILE A 135 -13.01 5.10 -24.33
C ILE A 135 -13.40 4.95 -22.86
N ILE A 136 -14.70 5.06 -22.54
CA ILE A 136 -15.16 5.13 -21.15
C ILE A 136 -16.11 3.98 -20.85
N ASN A 137 -15.80 3.19 -19.82
CA ASN A 137 -16.74 2.29 -19.14
C ASN A 137 -16.62 2.50 -17.62
N GLY A 138 -17.58 3.21 -17.03
CA GLY A 138 -17.57 3.57 -15.60
C GLY A 138 -18.98 3.79 -15.08
N GLY A 139 -19.23 3.39 -13.83
CA GLY A 139 -20.54 3.46 -13.17
C GLY A 139 -21.09 2.13 -12.65
N THR A 140 -20.44 0.99 -12.95
CA THR A 140 -20.87 -0.32 -12.43
C THR A 140 -20.85 -0.38 -10.90
N ASN A 141 -19.83 0.19 -10.26
CA ASN A 141 -19.73 0.25 -8.80
C ASN A 141 -20.78 1.21 -8.20
N ASP A 142 -21.12 2.31 -8.90
CA ASP A 142 -22.22 3.18 -8.52
C ASP A 142 -23.56 2.44 -8.55
N ALA A 143 -23.79 1.61 -9.56
CA ALA A 143 -24.99 0.79 -9.69
C ALA A 143 -25.08 -0.29 -8.60
N VAL A 144 -24.03 -1.10 -8.43
CA VAL A 144 -24.00 -2.21 -7.46
C VAL A 144 -24.12 -1.71 -6.02
N ARG A 145 -23.60 -0.51 -5.71
CA ARG A 145 -23.62 0.06 -4.37
C ARG A 145 -24.73 1.11 -4.18
N THR A 146 -25.57 1.34 -5.20
CA THR A 146 -26.62 2.38 -5.24
C THR A 146 -26.11 3.76 -4.81
N ILE A 147 -24.94 4.16 -5.32
CA ILE A 147 -24.31 5.44 -5.02
C ILE A 147 -24.78 6.49 -6.01
N ASP A 148 -25.71 7.33 -5.57
CA ASP A 148 -26.29 8.45 -6.32
C ASP A 148 -26.59 8.15 -7.81
N PRO A 149 -27.48 7.17 -8.12
CA PRO A 149 -27.90 6.93 -9.51
C PRO A 149 -28.59 8.16 -10.12
N ALA A 150 -29.33 8.95 -9.32
CA ALA A 150 -30.03 10.14 -9.79
C ALA A 150 -29.09 11.25 -10.29
N GLY A 151 -27.91 11.39 -9.67
CA GLY A 151 -26.88 12.34 -10.08
C GLY A 151 -25.92 11.83 -11.17
N ILE A 152 -26.11 10.60 -11.69
CA ILE A 152 -25.15 9.96 -12.60
C ILE A 152 -24.89 10.77 -13.88
N TYR A 153 -25.94 11.40 -14.43
CA TYR A 153 -25.84 12.25 -15.62
C TYR A 153 -24.86 13.39 -15.36
N HIS A 154 -25.06 14.14 -14.28
CA HIS A 154 -24.23 15.30 -13.96
C HIS A 154 -22.79 14.89 -13.62
N ARG A 155 -22.59 13.78 -12.91
CA ARG A 155 -21.24 13.30 -12.56
C ARG A 155 -20.45 12.83 -13.77
N MET A 156 -21.10 12.13 -14.72
CA MET A 156 -20.48 11.77 -15.99
C MET A 156 -20.23 13.02 -16.85
N ASP A 157 -21.21 13.91 -16.96
CA ASP A 157 -21.10 15.13 -17.75
C ASP A 157 -19.97 16.07 -17.30
N ASP A 158 -19.81 16.20 -15.98
CA ASP A 158 -18.69 16.89 -15.36
C ASP A 158 -17.34 16.29 -15.80
N MET A 159 -17.23 14.95 -15.84
CA MET A 159 -16.03 14.25 -16.29
C MET A 159 -15.77 14.46 -17.78
N LEU A 160 -16.80 14.40 -18.64
CA LEU A 160 -16.69 14.71 -20.07
C LEU A 160 -16.26 16.18 -20.29
N SER A 161 -16.80 17.08 -19.47
CA SER A 161 -16.47 18.51 -19.51
C SER A 161 -15.02 18.76 -19.10
N ASP A 162 -14.50 18.07 -18.09
CA ASP A 162 -13.10 18.17 -17.69
C ASP A 162 -12.16 17.76 -18.84
N ILE A 163 -12.48 16.66 -19.56
CA ILE A 163 -11.71 16.21 -20.75
C ILE A 163 -11.65 17.32 -21.80
N TRP A 164 -12.80 17.88 -22.14
CA TRP A 164 -12.93 18.85 -23.21
C TRP A 164 -12.47 20.27 -22.86
N ASN A 165 -12.41 20.59 -21.57
CA ASN A 165 -11.85 21.85 -21.07
C ASN A 165 -10.35 21.75 -20.81
N SER A 166 -9.77 20.54 -20.85
CA SER A 166 -8.33 20.33 -20.71
C SER A 166 -7.56 20.92 -21.89
N GLU A 167 -6.33 21.35 -21.60
CA GLU A 167 -5.40 21.88 -22.59
C GLU A 167 -5.21 20.87 -23.73
N ASP A 168 -5.30 21.37 -24.97
CA ASP A 168 -5.15 20.60 -26.20
C ASP A 168 -6.15 19.44 -26.44
N MET A 169 -7.07 19.16 -25.52
CA MET A 169 -8.08 18.10 -25.65
C MET A 169 -9.48 18.61 -26.05
N GLY A 170 -9.60 19.89 -26.41
CA GLY A 170 -10.88 20.52 -26.78
C GLY A 170 -11.62 19.86 -27.94
N ASN A 171 -10.92 19.10 -28.80
CA ASN A 171 -11.50 18.35 -29.92
C ASN A 171 -11.45 16.83 -29.72
N ALA A 172 -11.15 16.35 -28.50
CA ALA A 172 -11.06 14.93 -28.24
C ALA A 172 -12.41 14.23 -28.47
N CYS A 173 -12.35 13.02 -29.04
CA CYS A 173 -13.50 12.20 -29.35
C CYS A 173 -13.75 11.17 -28.26
N ILE A 174 -14.93 11.20 -27.65
CA ILE A 174 -15.27 10.32 -26.53
C ILE A 174 -16.18 9.18 -26.99
N MET A 175 -15.78 7.94 -26.76
CA MET A 175 -16.62 6.75 -26.92
C MET A 175 -17.19 6.40 -25.55
N LEU A 176 -18.39 6.86 -25.25
CA LEU A 176 -19.04 6.57 -23.96
C LEU A 176 -19.83 5.28 -24.08
N SER A 177 -19.46 4.27 -23.29
CA SER A 177 -20.21 3.01 -23.23
C SER A 177 -21.32 3.03 -22.21
N THR A 178 -22.36 2.24 -22.48
CA THR A 178 -23.32 1.85 -21.44
C THR A 178 -22.69 0.78 -20.54
N LEU A 179 -23.19 0.67 -19.31
CA LEU A 179 -22.84 -0.39 -18.38
C LEU A 179 -23.30 -1.75 -18.90
N LEU A 180 -22.57 -2.79 -18.50
CA LEU A 180 -22.92 -4.18 -18.75
C LEU A 180 -23.99 -4.66 -17.77
N ASP A 181 -24.61 -5.80 -18.10
CA ASP A 181 -25.45 -6.50 -17.14
C ASP A 181 -24.63 -7.10 -15.99
N THR A 182 -25.28 -7.31 -14.84
CA THR A 182 -24.66 -7.91 -13.67
C THR A 182 -25.67 -8.80 -12.96
N SER A 183 -25.18 -9.86 -12.31
CA SER A 183 -26.05 -10.70 -11.48
C SER A 183 -26.33 -10.12 -10.10
N ASP A 184 -25.73 -8.97 -9.77
CA ASP A 184 -26.05 -8.21 -8.56
C ASP A 184 -27.47 -7.62 -8.63
N GLU A 185 -28.24 -7.74 -7.55
CA GLU A 185 -29.65 -7.36 -7.54
C GLU A 185 -29.86 -5.84 -7.68
N ALA A 186 -29.02 -5.03 -7.02
CA ALA A 186 -29.10 -3.58 -7.10
C ALA A 186 -28.55 -3.08 -8.44
N GLY A 187 -27.37 -3.59 -8.83
CA GLY A 187 -26.71 -3.26 -10.08
C GLY A 187 -27.58 -3.55 -11.30
N ALA A 188 -28.28 -4.69 -11.35
CA ALA A 188 -29.16 -5.05 -12.45
C ALA A 188 -30.35 -4.08 -12.64
N VAL A 189 -30.79 -3.42 -11.57
CA VAL A 189 -31.88 -2.42 -11.61
C VAL A 189 -31.32 -1.04 -11.94
N ASP A 190 -30.30 -0.59 -11.21
CA ASP A 190 -29.75 0.75 -11.34
C ASP A 190 -29.06 0.96 -12.70
N ARG A 191 -28.46 -0.09 -13.29
CA ARG A 191 -27.85 0.00 -14.63
C ARG A 191 -28.83 0.45 -15.70
N ILE A 192 -30.11 0.09 -15.60
CA ILE A 192 -31.11 0.40 -16.63
C ILE A 192 -31.31 1.92 -16.68
N PHE A 193 -31.45 2.54 -15.51
CA PHE A 193 -31.57 3.98 -15.38
C PHE A 193 -30.28 4.69 -15.81
N ILE A 194 -29.12 4.22 -15.34
CA ILE A 194 -27.81 4.79 -15.69
C ILE A 194 -27.57 4.73 -17.21
N ASN A 195 -27.87 3.60 -17.84
CA ASN A 195 -27.70 3.42 -19.29
C ASN A 195 -28.64 4.33 -20.09
N GLN A 196 -29.85 4.60 -19.60
CA GLN A 196 -30.73 5.59 -20.21
C GLN A 196 -30.16 7.01 -20.10
N GLU A 197 -29.63 7.39 -18.94
CA GLU A 197 -29.01 8.70 -18.73
C GLU A 197 -27.73 8.87 -19.56
N TYR A 198 -26.91 7.83 -19.74
CA TYR A 198 -25.74 7.89 -20.64
C TYR A 198 -26.15 8.05 -22.11
N ARG A 199 -27.18 7.36 -22.57
CA ARG A 199 -27.72 7.58 -23.93
C ARG A 199 -28.22 9.00 -24.12
N ARG A 200 -28.94 9.53 -23.12
CA ARG A 200 -29.38 10.93 -23.12
C ARG A 200 -28.21 11.89 -23.18
N LEU A 201 -27.18 11.68 -22.36
CA LEU A 201 -25.97 12.50 -22.31
C LEU A 201 -25.22 12.51 -23.65
N VAL A 202 -25.06 11.36 -24.30
CA VAL A 202 -24.44 11.30 -25.63
C VAL A 202 -25.24 12.12 -26.64
N ASN A 203 -26.56 11.96 -26.69
CA ASN A 203 -27.42 12.73 -27.60
C ASN A 203 -27.34 14.25 -27.34
N ASP A 204 -27.39 14.66 -26.07
CA ASP A 204 -27.30 16.07 -25.67
C ASP A 204 -25.94 16.66 -26.12
N ARG A 205 -24.83 15.95 -25.91
CA ARG A 205 -23.48 16.43 -26.26
C ARG A 205 -23.16 16.34 -27.75
N GLU A 206 -23.68 15.35 -28.47
CA GLU A 206 -23.64 15.33 -29.94
C GLU A 206 -24.40 16.55 -30.51
N ALA A 207 -25.57 16.89 -29.95
CA ALA A 207 -26.34 18.07 -30.36
C ALA A 207 -25.62 19.40 -30.09
N ASP A 208 -24.79 19.46 -29.04
CA ASP A 208 -23.88 20.58 -28.74
C ASP A 208 -22.66 20.65 -29.67
N GLY A 209 -22.53 19.70 -30.62
CA GLY A 209 -21.43 19.64 -31.58
C GLY A 209 -20.13 19.05 -31.01
N ARG A 210 -20.18 18.41 -29.84
CA ARG A 210 -19.03 17.70 -29.27
C ARG A 210 -18.79 16.38 -30.03
N CYS A 211 -17.53 15.96 -30.16
CA CYS A 211 -17.24 14.61 -30.66
C CYS A 211 -17.46 13.57 -29.56
N ILE A 212 -18.60 12.91 -29.61
CA ILE A 212 -18.95 11.81 -28.72
C ILE A 212 -19.74 10.76 -29.50
N VAL A 213 -19.51 9.48 -29.23
CA VAL A 213 -20.21 8.37 -29.87
C VAL A 213 -20.62 7.36 -28.80
N LEU A 214 -21.88 6.90 -28.87
CA LEU A 214 -22.39 5.86 -27.99
C LEU A 214 -21.78 4.49 -28.37
N ALA A 215 -21.07 3.88 -27.43
CA ALA A 215 -20.62 2.49 -27.50
C ALA A 215 -21.62 1.61 -26.74
N ASP A 216 -22.80 1.36 -27.33
CA ASP A 216 -23.94 0.74 -26.63
C ASP A 216 -23.72 -0.78 -26.37
N MET A 217 -23.31 -1.10 -25.15
CA MET A 217 -23.02 -2.47 -24.70
C MET A 217 -24.29 -3.25 -24.32
N ASP A 218 -25.37 -2.55 -23.98
CA ASP A 218 -26.58 -3.11 -23.37
C ASP A 218 -27.84 -2.41 -23.91
N PRO A 219 -28.12 -2.51 -25.22
CA PRO A 219 -29.27 -1.87 -25.85
C PRO A 219 -30.55 -2.46 -25.26
N PRO A 220 -31.61 -1.66 -25.03
CA PRO A 220 -32.82 -2.13 -24.33
C PRO A 220 -33.67 -3.09 -25.17
N GLU A 221 -33.49 -3.10 -26.49
CA GLU A 221 -34.27 -3.93 -27.42
C GLU A 221 -33.48 -4.22 -28.70
N GLY A 222 -34.02 -5.12 -29.52
CA GLY A 222 -33.48 -5.49 -30.82
C GLY A 222 -32.52 -6.69 -30.81
N PRO A 223 -32.03 -7.09 -31.98
CA PRO A 223 -31.04 -8.19 -32.19
C PRO A 223 -29.76 -8.11 -31.34
N GLN A 224 -29.40 -6.89 -30.97
CA GLN A 224 -28.17 -6.52 -30.32
C GLN A 224 -28.29 -6.60 -28.79
N HIS A 225 -29.53 -6.68 -28.29
CA HIS A 225 -29.86 -6.85 -26.88
C HIS A 225 -29.41 -8.24 -26.40
N GLY A 226 -28.63 -8.28 -25.32
CA GLY A 226 -28.07 -9.51 -24.78
C GLY A 226 -26.95 -10.15 -25.62
N TRP A 227 -26.29 -9.39 -26.50
CA TRP A 227 -25.16 -9.92 -27.27
C TRP A 227 -23.92 -10.16 -26.41
N ILE A 228 -23.57 -9.19 -25.56
CA ILE A 228 -22.83 -9.44 -24.34
C ILE A 228 -23.88 -9.89 -23.33
N GLN A 229 -23.78 -11.13 -22.85
CA GLN A 229 -24.90 -11.81 -22.21
C GLN A 229 -25.53 -10.97 -21.07
N ALA A 230 -26.84 -10.82 -21.17
CA ALA A 230 -27.70 -10.16 -20.20
C ALA A 230 -28.81 -11.14 -19.77
N LYS A 231 -29.15 -11.15 -18.48
CA LYS A 231 -30.06 -12.10 -17.83
C LYS A 231 -31.48 -12.04 -18.39
N ASP A 232 -31.90 -10.87 -18.88
CA ASP A 232 -33.17 -10.62 -19.56
C ASP A 232 -33.23 -11.25 -20.97
N ALA A 233 -32.08 -11.52 -21.60
CA ALA A 233 -31.97 -12.10 -22.93
C ALA A 233 -31.55 -13.60 -22.94
N LYS A 234 -30.67 -14.04 -22.02
CA LYS A 234 -30.22 -15.44 -21.90
C LYS A 234 -29.92 -15.82 -20.43
N PRO A 235 -30.25 -17.06 -19.97
CA PRO A 235 -30.10 -17.47 -18.57
C PRO A 235 -28.66 -17.86 -18.14
N GLU A 236 -27.68 -17.81 -19.05
CA GLU A 236 -26.30 -18.26 -18.82
C GLU A 236 -25.32 -17.07 -18.87
N TRP A 237 -24.37 -16.97 -17.93
CA TRP A 237 -23.34 -15.92 -17.80
C TRP A 237 -21.99 -16.31 -18.45
N ALA A 238 -22.03 -17.01 -19.58
CA ALA A 238 -20.87 -17.47 -20.34
C ALA A 238 -19.94 -16.38 -20.90
N ASP A 239 -20.33 -15.11 -20.96
CA ASP A 239 -19.43 -13.98 -21.29
C ASP A 239 -18.75 -13.38 -20.04
N TYR A 240 -19.01 -13.91 -18.85
CA TYR A 240 -18.46 -13.46 -17.57
C TYR A 240 -17.58 -14.53 -16.95
N LYS A 241 -16.86 -14.15 -15.88
CA LYS A 241 -16.10 -15.11 -15.08
C LYS A 241 -17.05 -16.17 -14.48
N PRO A 242 -16.81 -17.47 -14.74
CA PRO A 242 -17.70 -18.54 -14.28
C PRO A 242 -17.66 -18.76 -12.76
N ASP A 243 -16.56 -18.37 -12.12
CA ASP A 243 -16.29 -18.49 -10.68
C ASP A 243 -16.61 -17.21 -9.90
N GLU A 244 -17.14 -16.19 -10.57
CA GLU A 244 -17.51 -14.93 -9.95
C GLU A 244 -18.99 -14.87 -9.61
N ASN A 245 -19.33 -14.47 -8.37
CA ASN A 245 -20.70 -14.16 -7.99
C ASN A 245 -20.68 -12.99 -6.97
N PRO A 246 -21.31 -11.84 -7.26
CA PRO A 246 -22.10 -11.55 -8.45
C PRO A 246 -21.26 -11.39 -9.73
N HIS A 247 -21.76 -11.90 -10.86
CA HIS A 247 -21.13 -11.75 -12.17
C HIS A 247 -21.05 -10.26 -12.53
N THR A 248 -19.84 -9.73 -12.56
CA THR A 248 -19.56 -8.31 -12.79
C THR A 248 -18.49 -8.13 -13.85
N HIS A 249 -17.52 -9.06 -13.92
CA HIS A 249 -16.39 -8.97 -14.82
C HIS A 249 -16.55 -9.89 -16.03
N PRO A 250 -16.51 -9.34 -17.26
CA PRO A 250 -16.47 -10.12 -18.49
C PRO A 250 -15.23 -11.02 -18.53
N ASN A 251 -15.37 -12.23 -19.07
CA ASN A 251 -14.22 -13.08 -19.37
C ASN A 251 -13.54 -12.65 -20.68
N ASP A 252 -12.57 -13.43 -21.17
CA ASP A 252 -11.84 -13.12 -22.41
C ASP A 252 -12.78 -12.88 -23.61
N GLU A 253 -13.86 -13.65 -23.77
CA GLU A 253 -14.81 -13.48 -24.87
C GLU A 253 -15.70 -12.24 -24.68
N GLY A 254 -16.16 -11.99 -23.46
CA GLY A 254 -16.90 -10.77 -23.14
C GLY A 254 -16.07 -9.50 -23.43
N HIS A 255 -14.78 -9.49 -23.05
CA HIS A 255 -13.85 -8.41 -23.38
C HIS A 255 -13.63 -8.25 -24.90
N ARG A 256 -13.58 -9.35 -25.68
CA ARG A 256 -13.50 -9.30 -27.15
C ARG A 256 -14.74 -8.67 -27.78
N LYS A 257 -15.93 -8.94 -27.25
CA LYS A 257 -17.19 -8.30 -27.70
C LYS A 257 -17.24 -6.81 -27.36
N MET A 258 -16.78 -6.43 -26.18
CA MET A 258 -16.63 -5.01 -25.83
C MET A 258 -15.66 -4.29 -26.76
N ALA A 259 -14.51 -4.92 -27.05
CA ALA A 259 -13.53 -4.37 -27.98
C ALA A 259 -14.13 -4.13 -29.37
N TYR A 260 -14.97 -5.04 -29.87
CA TYR A 260 -15.70 -4.83 -31.13
C TYR A 260 -16.59 -3.57 -31.09
N ILE A 261 -17.35 -3.35 -30.02
CA ILE A 261 -18.25 -2.19 -29.93
C ILE A 261 -17.46 -0.88 -29.91
N PHE A 262 -16.38 -0.81 -29.13
CA PHE A 262 -15.50 0.37 -29.13
C PHE A 262 -14.80 0.57 -30.48
N TYR A 263 -14.32 -0.51 -31.11
CA TYR A 263 -13.73 -0.48 -32.45
C TYR A 263 -14.70 0.13 -33.47
N ARG A 264 -15.97 -0.31 -33.47
CA ARG A 264 -17.01 0.25 -34.35
C ARG A 264 -17.32 1.71 -34.04
N ALA A 265 -17.35 2.10 -32.77
CA ALA A 265 -17.57 3.50 -32.36
C ALA A 265 -16.43 4.42 -32.85
N ILE A 266 -15.18 3.98 -32.71
CA ILE A 266 -14.00 4.71 -33.22
C ILE A 266 -14.05 4.83 -34.75
N LEU A 267 -14.33 3.73 -35.47
CA LEU A 267 -14.44 3.77 -36.93
C LEU A 267 -15.57 4.69 -37.40
N LYS A 268 -16.70 4.74 -36.68
CA LYS A 268 -17.78 5.68 -36.97
C LYS A 268 -17.30 7.13 -36.83
N ALA A 269 -16.62 7.47 -35.74
CA ALA A 269 -16.08 8.82 -35.52
C ALA A 269 -15.02 9.20 -36.59
N VAL A 270 -14.17 8.25 -37.00
CA VAL A 270 -13.19 8.44 -38.08
C VAL A 270 -13.88 8.66 -39.43
N ALA A 271 -14.89 7.85 -39.76
CA ALA A 271 -15.64 7.96 -41.02
C ALA A 271 -16.39 9.30 -41.13
N LEU A 272 -16.83 9.86 -40.01
CA LEU A 272 -17.43 11.19 -39.93
C LEU A 272 -16.40 12.33 -39.95
N GLY A 273 -15.10 12.02 -39.97
CA GLY A 273 -14.02 13.00 -39.95
C GLY A 273 -13.91 13.78 -38.63
N GLN A 274 -14.43 13.22 -37.54
CA GLN A 274 -14.47 13.89 -36.24
C GLN A 274 -13.19 13.64 -35.43
N VAL A 275 -12.50 12.53 -35.66
CA VAL A 275 -11.22 12.21 -35.00
C VAL A 275 -10.09 13.02 -35.63
N MET A 276 -9.64 14.04 -34.90
CA MET A 276 -8.47 14.83 -35.25
C MET A 276 -7.19 14.14 -34.76
N PRO A 277 -6.04 14.31 -35.44
CA PRO A 277 -4.74 13.87 -34.89
C PRO A 277 -4.49 14.48 -33.50
N PRO A 278 -3.68 13.83 -32.64
CA PRO A 278 -3.27 14.42 -31.38
C PRO A 278 -2.62 15.80 -31.62
N SER A 279 -3.05 16.76 -30.83
CA SER A 279 -2.82 18.20 -30.98
C SER A 279 -1.37 18.58 -30.70
N THR A 280 -0.76 17.97 -29.69
CA THR A 280 0.66 18.09 -29.35
C THR A 280 1.16 16.80 -28.69
N GLU A 281 2.48 16.61 -28.69
CA GLU A 281 3.11 15.63 -27.80
C GLU A 281 2.91 16.04 -26.34
N PHE A 282 2.76 15.06 -25.46
CA PHE A 282 2.82 15.31 -24.02
C PHE A 282 4.26 15.16 -23.55
N GLU A 283 4.65 15.99 -22.58
CA GLU A 283 5.95 15.83 -21.94
C GLU A 283 5.83 14.73 -20.89
N VAL A 284 6.63 13.67 -21.05
CA VAL A 284 6.90 12.71 -19.96
C VAL A 284 7.51 13.52 -18.82
N ALA A 285 6.71 13.75 -17.79
CA ALA A 285 7.09 14.60 -16.67
C ALA A 285 8.16 13.92 -15.80
N ASP A 286 8.78 14.73 -14.94
CA ASP A 286 9.83 14.28 -14.04
C ASP A 286 9.36 13.06 -13.24
N PRO A 287 10.08 11.92 -13.30
CA PRO A 287 9.78 10.73 -12.52
C PRO A 287 10.02 10.96 -11.03
N VAL A 288 10.21 12.20 -10.56
CA VAL A 288 10.28 12.62 -9.17
C VAL A 288 9.16 13.63 -8.87
N CYS A 289 8.36 13.37 -7.83
CA CYS A 289 7.42 14.37 -7.32
C CYS A 289 6.98 14.09 -5.88
N ASP A 290 6.60 15.18 -5.22
CA ASP A 290 6.08 15.17 -3.87
C ASP A 290 4.77 14.37 -3.76
N LYS A 291 4.57 13.73 -2.61
CA LYS A 291 3.34 13.00 -2.28
C LYS A 291 2.30 13.89 -1.64
N PHE A 292 1.04 13.67 -1.99
CA PHE A 292 -0.09 14.40 -1.44
C PHE A 292 -1.19 13.42 -1.01
N SER A 293 -1.90 13.78 0.06
CA SER A 293 -3.01 12.97 0.54
C SER A 293 -4.04 12.70 -0.58
N GLY A 294 -4.48 11.44 -0.69
CA GLY A 294 -5.45 11.00 -1.68
C GLY A 294 -4.86 10.58 -3.03
N SER A 295 -3.55 10.73 -3.25
CA SER A 295 -2.92 10.28 -4.49
C SER A 295 -2.73 8.75 -4.57
N GLY A 296 -2.93 8.03 -3.46
CA GLY A 296 -2.69 6.59 -3.38
C GLY A 296 -3.54 5.76 -4.35
N LEU A 297 -2.94 4.69 -4.87
CA LEU A 297 -3.58 3.70 -5.72
C LEU A 297 -3.92 2.46 -4.88
N ASN A 298 -5.22 2.16 -4.73
CA ASN A 298 -5.63 0.94 -4.04
C ASN A 298 -5.50 -0.26 -5.00
N PRO A 299 -4.66 -1.27 -4.72
CA PRO A 299 -4.59 -2.50 -5.51
C PRO A 299 -5.86 -3.36 -5.37
N GLY A 300 -6.78 -3.01 -4.47
CA GLY A 300 -7.95 -3.79 -4.11
C GLY A 300 -7.62 -4.87 -3.09
N GLY A 301 -8.64 -5.34 -2.37
CA GLY A 301 -8.60 -6.46 -1.43
C GLY A 301 -7.51 -6.43 -0.35
N ARG A 302 -7.42 -7.52 0.43
CA ARG A 302 -6.40 -7.67 1.49
C ARG A 302 -5.08 -8.17 0.92
N THR A 303 -4.04 -7.34 1.01
CA THR A 303 -2.68 -7.66 0.53
C THR A 303 -1.91 -8.56 1.49
N GLN A 304 -2.22 -8.53 2.79
CA GLN A 304 -1.72 -9.46 3.80
C GLN A 304 -2.87 -10.06 4.63
N ARG A 305 -2.84 -11.39 4.86
CA ARG A 305 -3.99 -12.16 5.39
C ARG A 305 -3.68 -12.98 6.64
N GLY A 306 -2.83 -12.45 7.52
CA GLY A 306 -2.58 -13.07 8.83
C GLY A 306 -1.47 -14.09 8.92
N THR A 307 -0.48 -13.91 8.05
CA THR A 307 0.83 -14.55 8.12
C THR A 307 1.59 -14.14 9.40
N GLY A 308 2.46 -15.01 9.91
CA GLY A 308 3.25 -14.77 11.12
C GLY A 308 2.71 -15.46 12.39
N ASN A 309 3.50 -15.39 13.47
CA ASN A 309 3.26 -16.09 14.72
C ASN A 309 3.10 -15.13 15.91
N ASP A 310 2.35 -15.51 16.93
CA ASP A 310 2.26 -14.83 18.22
C ASP A 310 2.39 -15.84 19.37
N ASP A 311 2.29 -15.37 20.61
CA ASP A 311 2.37 -16.19 21.82
C ASP A 311 1.01 -16.42 22.49
N ASP A 312 -0.07 -16.40 21.70
CA ASP A 312 -1.47 -16.63 22.13
C ASP A 312 -1.96 -15.66 23.24
N VAL A 313 -3.00 -16.04 23.97
CA VAL A 313 -3.51 -15.34 25.16
C VAL A 313 -2.66 -15.65 26.40
N TYR A 314 -2.60 -14.72 27.35
CA TYR A 314 -1.86 -14.93 28.59
C TYR A 314 -2.46 -16.07 29.43
N ARG A 315 -1.59 -17.01 29.80
CA ARG A 315 -1.89 -18.11 30.71
C ARG A 315 -0.99 -18.01 31.93
N HIS A 316 -1.63 -17.82 33.09
CA HIS A 316 -0.94 -17.72 34.36
C HIS A 316 -0.62 -19.10 34.92
N TYR A 317 0.66 -19.35 35.16
CA TYR A 317 1.15 -20.48 35.94
C TYR A 317 2.00 -19.92 37.07
N SER A 318 2.02 -20.60 38.22
CA SER A 318 2.80 -20.12 39.35
C SER A 318 3.37 -21.25 40.19
N GLU A 319 4.51 -21.00 40.82
CA GLU A 319 5.16 -21.86 41.82
C GLU A 319 5.10 -21.18 43.20
N GLU A 320 4.55 -21.87 44.21
CA GLU A 320 4.53 -21.33 45.57
C GLU A 320 5.92 -21.40 46.21
N MET A 321 6.45 -20.24 46.63
CA MET A 321 7.79 -20.13 47.19
C MET A 321 7.81 -20.06 48.72
N GLY A 322 6.64 -20.13 49.36
CA GLY A 322 6.49 -20.02 50.81
C GLY A 322 6.75 -18.60 51.33
N ILE A 323 7.17 -18.50 52.59
CA ILE A 323 7.49 -17.22 53.24
C ILE A 323 8.96 -16.89 53.03
N ILE A 324 9.24 -15.76 52.38
CA ILE A 324 10.62 -15.34 52.04
C ILE A 324 11.10 -14.15 52.86
N TRP A 325 10.18 -13.44 53.51
CA TRP A 325 10.50 -12.29 54.35
C TRP A 325 9.46 -12.18 55.48
N SER A 326 9.87 -11.67 56.64
CA SER A 326 8.95 -11.38 57.74
C SER A 326 9.46 -10.26 58.64
N THR A 327 8.54 -9.52 59.26
CA THR A 327 8.86 -8.62 60.37
C THR A 327 8.80 -9.37 61.71
N THR A 328 9.68 -9.04 62.64
CA THR A 328 9.50 -9.44 64.04
C THR A 328 8.29 -8.72 64.64
N GLU A 329 8.29 -7.38 64.62
CA GLU A 329 7.21 -6.53 65.12
C GLU A 329 7.19 -5.21 64.31
N SER A 330 5.99 -4.70 64.02
CA SER A 330 5.72 -3.41 63.40
C SER A 330 4.73 -2.65 64.27
N GLU A 331 5.06 -1.44 64.65
CA GLU A 331 4.16 -0.58 65.45
C GLU A 331 2.85 -0.27 64.70
N TRP A 332 2.89 -0.30 63.36
CA TRP A 332 1.81 0.19 62.52
C TRP A 332 1.41 -0.79 61.42
N ASP A 333 0.13 -0.71 61.05
CA ASP A 333 -0.45 -1.25 59.83
C ASP A 333 -1.25 -0.13 59.15
N ARG A 334 -0.57 0.54 58.21
CA ARG A 334 -1.03 1.79 57.61
C ARG A 334 -0.88 1.78 56.09
N ASP A 335 -0.90 0.59 55.50
CA ASP A 335 -0.68 0.39 54.07
C ASP A 335 0.69 0.92 53.61
N GLN A 336 1.73 0.62 54.40
CA GLN A 336 3.07 1.20 54.23
C GLN A 336 3.97 0.50 53.19
N TRP A 337 3.62 -0.70 52.74
CA TRP A 337 4.52 -1.57 51.98
C TRP A 337 4.36 -1.39 50.48
N ARG A 338 5.46 -1.24 49.73
CA ARG A 338 5.48 -1.08 48.27
C ARG A 338 6.66 -1.82 47.65
N PHE A 339 6.64 -1.92 46.33
CA PHE A 339 7.71 -2.47 45.50
C PHE A 339 8.09 -1.45 44.42
N ALA A 340 9.38 -1.34 44.10
CA ALA A 340 9.88 -0.39 43.10
C ALA A 340 11.21 -0.85 42.49
N ARG A 341 11.43 -0.58 41.21
CA ARG A 341 12.71 -0.78 40.48
C ARG A 341 13.72 0.29 40.86
N LEU A 342 14.32 0.19 42.06
CA LEU A 342 15.23 1.23 42.55
C LEU A 342 16.64 1.14 41.97
N PHE A 343 17.12 -0.08 41.69
CA PHE A 343 18.49 -0.33 41.25
C PHE A 343 18.61 -1.00 39.86
N SER A 344 17.51 -1.50 39.30
CA SER A 344 17.51 -2.18 37.99
C SER A 344 16.10 -2.33 37.43
N ASP A 345 16.01 -2.43 36.11
CA ASP A 345 14.80 -2.72 35.34
C ASP A 345 14.19 -4.12 35.58
N LYS A 346 15.00 -5.09 36.05
CA LYS A 346 14.62 -6.51 36.16
C LYS A 346 14.02 -6.94 37.50
N TYR A 347 14.33 -6.24 38.58
CA TYR A 347 13.98 -6.67 39.94
C TYR A 347 13.38 -5.53 40.72
N ASP A 348 12.24 -5.79 41.37
CA ASP A 348 11.62 -4.84 42.26
C ASP A 348 12.20 -5.02 43.67
N ASP A 349 12.56 -3.90 44.30
CA ASP A 349 13.03 -3.79 45.68
C ASP A 349 11.85 -3.52 46.62
N PHE A 350 11.95 -3.99 47.86
CA PHE A 350 10.86 -3.88 48.82
C PHE A 350 11.07 -2.68 49.73
N ILE A 351 10.04 -1.83 49.87
CA ILE A 351 10.16 -0.58 50.61
C ILE A 351 8.99 -0.37 51.58
N ALA A 352 9.26 0.38 52.65
CA ALA A 352 8.27 0.71 53.67
C ALA A 352 8.23 2.22 53.92
N TRP A 353 7.03 2.81 53.83
CA TRP A 353 6.80 4.20 54.17
C TRP A 353 6.93 4.46 55.69
N VAL A 354 7.77 5.43 56.05
CA VAL A 354 8.06 5.83 57.42
C VAL A 354 7.68 7.30 57.64
N LYS A 355 6.55 7.57 58.31
CA LYS A 355 6.23 8.91 58.82
C LYS A 355 7.27 9.35 59.86
N THR A 356 8.00 10.42 59.59
CA THR A 356 8.99 11.01 60.51
C THR A 356 8.43 12.24 61.25
N SER A 357 7.47 12.95 60.65
CA SER A 357 6.67 14.02 61.27
C SER A 357 5.34 14.20 60.54
N ASP A 358 4.52 15.18 60.93
CA ASP A 358 3.26 15.49 60.24
C ASP A 358 3.44 16.00 58.81
N THR A 359 4.65 16.42 58.44
CA THR A 359 4.95 17.01 57.12
C THR A 359 6.20 16.40 56.48
N SER A 360 6.65 15.23 56.93
CA SER A 360 7.82 14.55 56.37
C SER A 360 7.70 13.02 56.52
N ASN A 361 8.24 12.32 55.53
CA ASN A 361 8.37 10.86 55.53
C ASN A 361 9.70 10.46 54.89
N THR A 362 10.14 9.25 55.22
CA THR A 362 11.23 8.54 54.56
C THR A 362 10.75 7.16 54.09
N PHE A 363 11.61 6.43 53.39
CA PHE A 363 11.36 5.06 52.99
C PHE A 363 12.50 4.14 53.42
N ALA A 364 12.18 3.17 54.27
CA ALA A 364 13.08 2.08 54.59
C ALA A 364 13.15 1.11 53.41
N VAL A 365 14.36 0.70 53.03
CA VAL A 365 14.59 -0.12 51.83
C VAL A 365 15.15 -1.48 52.20
N TRP A 366 14.58 -2.52 51.59
CA TRP A 366 15.16 -3.85 51.51
C TRP A 366 15.50 -4.12 50.05
N SER A 367 16.79 -4.11 49.73
CA SER A 367 17.23 -4.40 48.37
C SER A 367 17.04 -5.88 48.07
N ASN A 368 16.45 -6.19 46.93
CA ASN A 368 16.44 -7.52 46.35
C ASN A 368 17.89 -7.95 46.04
N SER A 369 18.22 -9.24 46.17
CA SER A 369 19.54 -9.78 45.81
C SER A 369 19.88 -9.59 44.33
N GLY A 370 18.87 -9.52 43.46
CA GLY A 370 19.04 -9.35 42.01
C GLY A 370 19.66 -10.57 41.31
N ASP A 371 19.65 -11.72 41.96
CA ASP A 371 20.17 -13.00 41.45
C ASP A 371 19.06 -14.03 41.18
N GLY A 372 17.80 -13.60 41.26
CA GLY A 372 16.63 -14.45 41.04
C GLY A 372 16.31 -15.43 42.17
N LYS A 373 16.89 -15.25 43.38
CA LYS A 373 16.57 -16.07 44.56
C LYS A 373 15.45 -15.51 45.44
N GLY A 374 15.03 -14.26 45.21
CA GLY A 374 13.99 -13.62 46.01
C GLY A 374 14.42 -13.33 47.46
N GLU A 375 15.68 -12.94 47.66
CA GLU A 375 16.19 -12.58 48.98
C GLU A 375 16.20 -11.05 49.16
N PHE A 376 15.78 -10.57 50.32
CA PHE A 376 15.66 -9.15 50.63
C PHE A 376 16.56 -8.76 51.82
N THR A 377 17.48 -7.83 51.60
CA THR A 377 18.40 -7.34 52.64
C THR A 377 18.07 -5.89 53.01
N LYS A 378 17.81 -5.62 54.29
CA LYS A 378 17.55 -4.27 54.78
C LYS A 378 18.79 -3.40 54.65
N LEU A 379 18.66 -2.24 54.02
CA LEU A 379 19.72 -1.23 53.97
C LEU A 379 19.78 -0.47 55.29
N SER A 380 20.98 0.05 55.62
CA SER A 380 21.22 0.80 56.86
C SER A 380 20.64 2.22 56.86
N ALA A 381 20.33 2.75 55.67
CA ALA A 381 19.79 4.07 55.47
C ALA A 381 18.45 4.00 54.73
N ASP A 382 17.58 4.95 55.07
CA ASP A 382 16.34 5.23 54.34
C ASP A 382 16.61 6.29 53.26
N PHE A 383 15.75 6.39 52.24
CA PHE A 383 15.76 7.55 51.33
C PHE A 383 14.68 8.56 51.68
N ASP A 384 14.97 9.83 51.38
CA ASP A 384 14.03 10.95 51.44
C ASP A 384 13.57 11.28 50.01
N PRO A 385 12.27 11.21 49.70
CA PRO A 385 11.75 11.56 48.38
C PRO A 385 11.74 13.07 48.09
N GLY A 386 12.05 13.92 49.08
CA GLY A 386 12.00 15.38 48.97
C GLY A 386 10.58 15.96 48.97
N VAL A 387 9.55 15.13 49.18
CA VAL A 387 8.13 15.52 49.24
C VAL A 387 7.37 14.66 50.24
N TYR A 388 6.52 15.28 51.06
CA TYR A 388 5.63 14.52 51.93
C TYR A 388 4.51 13.86 51.11
N CYS A 389 4.32 12.55 51.31
CA CYS A 389 3.24 11.81 50.67
C CYS A 389 2.62 10.79 51.63
N ASP A 390 1.30 10.78 51.74
CA ASP A 390 0.57 9.77 52.52
C ASP A 390 0.80 8.36 51.95
N ALA A 391 0.80 7.33 52.81
CA ALA A 391 1.06 5.93 52.42
C ALA A 391 0.24 5.44 51.20
N GLY A 392 -1.05 5.78 51.16
CA GLY A 392 -1.97 5.40 50.07
C GLY A 392 -1.93 6.31 48.85
N SER A 393 -0.96 7.22 48.74
CA SER A 393 -0.90 8.25 47.70
C SER A 393 0.32 8.17 46.80
N GLN A 394 1.06 7.06 46.89
CA GLN A 394 2.37 6.89 46.29
C GLN A 394 2.29 5.90 45.15
N TYR A 395 2.85 6.29 44.00
CA TYR A 395 3.11 5.41 42.88
C TYR A 395 4.62 5.40 42.63
N PHE A 396 5.17 4.19 42.47
CA PHE A 396 6.53 4.00 41.99
C PHE A 396 6.44 3.54 40.55
N ILE A 397 6.85 4.41 39.64
CA ILE A 397 6.72 4.23 38.19
C ILE A 397 7.77 5.08 37.48
N ASP A 398 8.36 4.53 36.43
CA ASP A 398 9.36 5.23 35.61
C ASP A 398 8.70 6.40 34.86
N MET A 399 9.14 7.64 35.08
CA MET A 399 8.56 8.83 34.47
C MET A 399 9.43 9.44 33.37
N ASN A 400 10.70 9.06 33.28
CA ASN A 400 11.67 9.60 32.33
C ASN A 400 12.19 8.54 31.31
N GLY A 401 11.80 7.28 31.46
CA GLY A 401 12.13 6.17 30.59
C GLY A 401 13.55 5.63 30.79
N ASP A 402 14.17 5.84 31.95
CA ASP A 402 15.53 5.37 32.24
C ASP A 402 15.61 3.91 32.74
N GLY A 403 14.45 3.28 32.95
CA GLY A 403 14.27 1.90 33.41
C GLY A 403 14.17 1.75 34.92
N LEU A 404 14.28 2.83 35.69
CA LEU A 404 14.15 2.87 37.14
C LEU A 404 12.83 3.54 37.54
N ASP A 405 12.22 3.08 38.62
CA ASP A 405 10.97 3.69 39.10
C ASP A 405 11.26 5.00 39.85
N ASP A 406 10.55 6.04 39.44
CA ASP A 406 10.45 7.32 40.14
C ASP A 406 9.31 7.32 41.15
N MET A 407 9.23 8.34 42.00
CA MET A 407 8.11 8.49 42.93
C MET A 407 7.14 9.58 42.48
N VAL A 408 5.89 9.19 42.28
CA VAL A 408 4.77 10.11 42.06
C VAL A 408 3.88 10.15 43.30
N CYS A 409 3.67 11.35 43.84
CA CYS A 409 2.72 11.59 44.92
C CYS A 409 1.43 12.20 44.38
N ILE A 410 0.28 11.58 44.69
CA ILE A 410 -1.05 12.06 44.35
C ILE A 410 -1.70 12.73 45.57
N ASP A 411 -1.89 14.05 45.51
CA ASP A 411 -2.54 14.76 46.62
C ASP A 411 -4.03 14.42 46.73
N SER A 412 -4.68 14.82 47.83
CA SER A 412 -6.10 14.53 48.09
C SER A 412 -7.08 14.89 46.95
N LYS A 413 -6.76 15.87 46.11
CA LYS A 413 -7.60 16.31 44.99
C LYS A 413 -7.30 15.54 43.70
N GLY A 414 -6.16 14.86 43.64
CA GLY A 414 -5.68 14.11 42.47
C GLY A 414 -4.52 14.76 41.73
N ASN A 415 -3.90 15.83 42.23
CA ASN A 415 -2.74 16.43 41.56
C ASN A 415 -1.51 15.54 41.73
N ALA A 416 -0.70 15.41 40.68
CA ALA A 416 0.50 14.57 40.68
C ALA A 416 1.78 15.40 40.83
N TYR A 417 2.64 14.99 41.76
CA TYR A 417 3.93 15.60 42.06
C TYR A 417 5.05 14.56 41.90
N LEU A 418 6.15 14.95 41.26
CA LEU A 418 7.23 14.03 40.88
C LEU A 418 8.48 14.22 41.71
N SER A 419 9.11 13.11 42.08
CA SER A 419 10.48 13.05 42.55
C SER A 419 11.24 11.97 41.78
N ILE A 420 12.33 12.37 41.11
CA ILE A 420 13.14 11.52 40.23
C ILE A 420 14.15 10.70 41.04
N ASN A 421 14.27 9.42 40.72
CA ASN A 421 15.37 8.57 41.15
C ASN A 421 16.63 8.92 40.36
N ASN A 422 17.69 9.40 41.02
CA ASN A 422 18.91 9.82 40.31
C ASN A 422 19.79 8.66 39.81
N GLY A 423 19.35 7.40 39.99
CA GLY A 423 20.08 6.21 39.55
C GLY A 423 21.43 6.00 40.24
N ASP A 424 21.70 6.72 41.33
CA ASP A 424 22.99 6.71 42.01
C ASP A 424 23.08 5.66 43.13
N GLY A 425 22.00 4.93 43.40
CA GLY A 425 21.93 3.88 44.41
C GLY A 425 22.90 2.72 44.15
N GLY A 426 23.25 1.99 45.21
CA GLY A 426 24.05 0.76 45.12
C GLY A 426 23.32 -0.40 45.77
N ARG A 427 22.93 -1.41 44.97
CA ARG A 427 22.23 -2.62 45.46
C ARG A 427 23.01 -3.25 46.62
N GLY A 428 22.33 -3.47 47.75
CA GLY A 428 22.94 -4.00 48.98
C GLY A 428 23.85 -3.03 49.76
N VAL A 429 24.05 -1.80 49.27
CA VAL A 429 24.99 -0.81 49.84
C VAL A 429 24.26 0.43 50.36
N ARG A 430 23.54 1.12 49.49
CA ARG A 430 22.84 2.38 49.82
C ARG A 430 21.63 2.60 48.92
N PRO A 431 20.53 3.19 49.41
CA PRO A 431 19.42 3.56 48.54
C PRO A 431 19.83 4.69 47.57
N PRO A 432 19.10 4.86 46.45
CA PRO A 432 19.29 6.01 45.57
C PRO A 432 18.82 7.30 46.24
N THR A 433 19.33 8.42 45.74
CA THR A 433 18.84 9.76 46.09
C THR A 433 17.69 10.17 45.19
N PHE A 434 16.73 10.92 45.73
CA PHE A 434 15.59 11.44 44.99
C PHE A 434 15.64 12.98 44.86
N ARG A 435 15.21 13.51 43.71
CA ARG A 435 15.14 14.94 43.43
C ARG A 435 13.71 15.36 43.10
N HIS A 436 13.12 16.22 43.94
CA HIS A 436 11.76 16.71 43.75
C HIS A 436 11.64 17.75 42.62
N LEU A 437 10.73 17.53 41.68
CA LEU A 437 10.49 18.38 40.51
C LEU A 437 9.15 19.15 40.56
N GLY A 438 8.40 19.01 41.66
CA GLY A 438 7.14 19.70 41.89
C GLY A 438 5.96 19.08 41.12
N LEU A 439 4.93 19.91 40.90
CA LEU A 439 3.71 19.53 40.18
C LEU A 439 4.04 19.16 38.72
N ILE A 440 3.55 18.00 38.29
CA ILE A 440 3.65 17.50 36.91
C ILE A 440 2.29 17.45 36.20
N LYS A 441 1.20 17.17 36.92
CA LYS A 441 -0.16 17.16 36.36
C LYS A 441 -1.18 17.71 37.35
N SER A 442 -2.02 18.62 36.86
CA SER A 442 -3.22 19.07 37.59
C SER A 442 -4.32 18.00 37.51
N THR A 443 -5.11 17.90 38.56
CA THR A 443 -6.16 16.87 38.67
C THR A 443 -7.22 16.95 37.57
N GLU A 444 -7.67 15.78 37.10
CA GLU A 444 -8.82 15.57 36.21
C GLU A 444 -10.02 15.00 36.97
N THR A 445 -9.95 15.01 38.30
CA THR A 445 -10.93 14.41 39.20
C THR A 445 -11.06 15.22 40.48
N SER A 446 -11.93 14.79 41.38
CA SER A 446 -12.14 15.44 42.68
C SER A 446 -11.56 14.65 43.86
N SER A 447 -10.98 13.48 43.61
CA SER A 447 -10.44 12.60 44.65
C SER A 447 -9.28 11.76 44.12
N ARG A 448 -8.22 11.63 44.92
CA ARG A 448 -7.11 10.70 44.65
C ARG A 448 -7.52 9.24 44.48
N ASP A 449 -8.61 8.82 45.10
CA ASP A 449 -9.06 7.41 45.06
C ASP A 449 -9.38 6.95 43.62
N ASN A 450 -9.68 7.92 42.75
CA ASN A 450 -9.99 7.71 41.34
C ASN A 450 -8.74 7.69 40.45
N VAL A 451 -7.56 8.06 40.96
CA VAL A 451 -6.33 8.16 40.16
C VAL A 451 -5.57 6.85 40.16
N ARG A 452 -5.05 6.43 39.01
CA ARG A 452 -4.01 5.39 38.87
C ARG A 452 -2.87 5.94 38.01
N MET A 453 -1.70 5.30 38.12
CA MET A 453 -0.58 5.51 37.21
C MET A 453 -0.25 4.18 36.54
N ALA A 454 0.03 4.20 35.24
CA ALA A 454 0.32 3.00 34.45
C ALA A 454 1.00 3.37 33.13
N ASP A 455 1.88 2.55 32.57
CA ASP A 455 2.34 2.71 31.18
C ASP A 455 1.34 2.01 30.25
N ILE A 456 0.37 2.76 29.72
CA ILE A 456 -0.70 2.20 28.89
C ILE A 456 -0.32 2.13 27.42
N ASP A 457 0.49 3.06 26.93
CA ASP A 457 0.85 3.11 25.53
C ASP A 457 2.16 2.38 25.18
N GLY A 458 2.87 1.88 26.20
CA GLY A 458 4.06 1.05 26.11
C GLY A 458 5.31 1.82 25.73
N ASP A 459 5.37 3.12 26.00
CA ASP A 459 6.53 3.95 25.68
C ASP A 459 7.60 3.99 26.78
N GLY A 460 7.40 3.21 27.86
CA GLY A 460 8.31 3.05 28.99
C GLY A 460 8.05 4.05 30.12
N ARG A 461 7.11 4.98 29.96
CA ARG A 461 6.83 6.04 30.94
C ARG A 461 5.44 5.90 31.54
N GLY A 462 5.31 6.33 32.78
CA GLY A 462 4.04 6.32 33.49
C GLY A 462 3.03 7.35 32.99
N ASP A 463 1.84 6.90 32.64
CA ASP A 463 0.68 7.71 32.28
C ASP A 463 -0.22 7.98 33.49
N TYR A 464 -1.02 9.04 33.41
CA TYR A 464 -1.99 9.41 34.44
C TYR A 464 -3.38 8.93 34.04
N LEU A 465 -4.04 8.18 34.91
CA LEU A 465 -5.33 7.56 34.65
C LEU A 465 -6.36 8.04 35.68
N VAL A 466 -7.60 8.29 35.23
CA VAL A 466 -8.77 8.53 36.09
C VAL A 466 -9.81 7.47 35.84
N ILE A 467 -10.28 6.87 36.93
CA ILE A 467 -11.38 5.92 36.96
C ILE A 467 -12.63 6.61 37.50
N ASP A 468 -13.70 6.62 36.71
CA ASP A 468 -14.98 7.19 37.16
C ASP A 468 -15.79 6.20 38.03
N LYS A 469 -16.98 6.62 38.46
CA LYS A 469 -17.88 5.78 39.29
C LYS A 469 -18.47 4.59 38.56
N LEU A 470 -18.45 4.60 37.23
CA LEU A 470 -18.87 3.48 36.40
C LEU A 470 -17.72 2.50 36.16
N GLY A 471 -16.49 2.83 36.57
CA GLY A 471 -15.29 2.05 36.32
C GLY A 471 -14.63 2.35 34.98
N THR A 472 -15.08 3.39 34.27
CA THR A 472 -14.49 3.86 33.02
C THR A 472 -13.12 4.47 33.31
N VAL A 473 -12.09 4.06 32.56
CA VAL A 473 -10.72 4.57 32.69
C VAL A 473 -10.43 5.53 31.56
N THR A 474 -10.15 6.78 31.89
CA THR A 474 -9.62 7.79 30.96
C THR A 474 -8.13 8.00 31.23
N ALA A 475 -7.31 8.07 30.19
CA ALA A 475 -5.86 8.16 30.34
C ALA A 475 -5.28 9.43 29.67
N TRP A 476 -4.16 9.90 30.21
CA TRP A 476 -3.35 10.99 29.67
C TRP A 476 -1.89 10.54 29.65
N ARG A 477 -1.31 10.56 28.44
CA ARG A 477 0.05 10.16 28.18
C ARG A 477 1.06 11.17 28.70
N ASN A 478 2.11 10.68 29.35
CA ASN A 478 3.30 11.48 29.65
C ASN A 478 4.11 11.72 28.37
N GLY A 479 4.10 12.95 27.87
CA GLY A 479 4.82 13.33 26.66
C GLY A 479 6.13 14.08 26.93
N TRP A 480 7.09 13.92 25.99
CA TRP A 480 8.44 14.48 25.96
C TRP A 480 9.53 13.64 26.62
N VAL A 481 10.81 13.98 26.42
CA VAL A 481 11.98 13.11 26.68
C VAL A 481 12.85 13.53 27.86
N ASP A 482 12.53 14.64 28.52
CA ASP A 482 13.24 15.09 29.72
C ASP A 482 12.67 14.43 30.99
N ASP A 483 13.39 14.53 32.12
CA ASP A 483 12.94 14.06 33.44
C ASP A 483 11.52 14.53 33.84
N LYS A 484 11.09 15.68 33.32
CA LYS A 484 9.78 16.25 33.61
C LYS A 484 8.90 16.19 32.35
N PRO A 485 7.66 15.69 32.45
CA PRO A 485 6.69 15.78 31.37
C PRO A 485 6.55 17.22 30.88
N LYS A 486 6.71 17.45 29.57
CA LYS A 486 6.48 18.78 28.97
C LYS A 486 5.01 19.03 28.72
N TYR A 487 4.27 17.96 28.41
CA TYR A 487 2.84 18.00 28.16
C TYR A 487 2.18 16.67 28.53
N TRP A 488 0.87 16.70 28.73
CA TRP A 488 0.03 15.53 28.94
C TRP A 488 -0.94 15.39 27.79
N GLN A 489 -0.77 14.36 26.97
CA GLN A 489 -1.59 14.14 25.78
C GLN A 489 -2.80 13.28 26.12
N ALA A 490 -4.01 13.73 25.83
CA ALA A 490 -5.22 12.97 26.14
C ALA A 490 -5.33 11.71 25.27
N LEU A 491 -5.41 10.54 25.91
CA LEU A 491 -5.68 9.25 25.26
C LEU A 491 -7.17 8.89 25.28
N GLY A 492 -8.01 9.64 26.00
CA GLY A 492 -9.44 9.35 26.13
C GLY A 492 -9.72 8.04 26.88
N VAL A 493 -10.88 7.45 26.62
CA VAL A 493 -11.36 6.24 27.32
C VAL A 493 -10.60 5.00 26.87
N ARG A 494 -9.83 4.39 27.78
CA ARG A 494 -9.05 3.16 27.52
C ARG A 494 -9.72 1.89 28.03
N TRP A 495 -10.67 2.02 28.95
CA TRP A 495 -11.43 0.91 29.47
C TRP A 495 -12.83 1.37 29.84
N GLU A 496 -13.83 0.59 29.46
CA GLU A 496 -15.20 0.73 29.95
C GLU A 496 -15.48 -0.51 30.78
N ASP A 497 -15.88 -0.33 32.04
CA ASP A 497 -16.04 -1.46 32.95
C ASP A 497 -17.12 -2.44 32.48
N GLN A 498 -16.70 -3.68 32.31
CA GLN A 498 -17.57 -4.80 31.98
C GLN A 498 -17.73 -5.77 33.16
N TYR A 499 -17.13 -5.46 34.33
CA TYR A 499 -16.95 -6.45 35.39
C TYR A 499 -17.67 -6.10 36.71
N THR A 500 -17.20 -5.16 37.53
CA THR A 500 -17.66 -5.08 38.94
C THR A 500 -18.02 -3.71 39.47
N ARG A 501 -17.67 -2.64 38.74
CA ARG A 501 -17.75 -1.22 39.15
C ARG A 501 -17.05 -0.92 40.49
N ASP A 502 -16.32 -1.88 41.06
CA ASP A 502 -15.56 -1.73 42.31
C ASP A 502 -14.12 -1.30 42.00
N ILE A 503 -13.95 0.01 41.83
CA ILE A 503 -12.68 0.62 41.46
C ILE A 503 -11.56 0.38 42.47
N LYS A 504 -11.88 -0.02 43.71
CA LYS A 504 -10.87 -0.31 44.76
C LYS A 504 -10.05 -1.56 44.43
N GLY A 505 -10.58 -2.46 43.61
CA GLY A 505 -9.86 -3.64 43.12
C GLY A 505 -9.02 -3.36 41.88
N VAL A 506 -9.22 -2.22 41.20
CA VAL A 506 -8.56 -1.93 39.92
C VAL A 506 -7.12 -1.49 40.14
N GLN A 507 -6.20 -2.20 39.50
CA GLN A 507 -4.76 -1.93 39.47
C GLN A 507 -4.23 -2.10 38.05
N PHE A 508 -3.02 -1.60 37.80
CA PHE A 508 -2.33 -1.72 36.53
C PHE A 508 -0.93 -2.26 36.77
N HIS A 509 -0.59 -3.36 36.10
CA HIS A 509 0.72 -4.02 36.23
C HIS A 509 1.03 -4.81 34.97
N ASP A 510 2.25 -4.70 34.46
CA ASP A 510 2.79 -5.58 33.43
C ASP A 510 3.02 -7.01 33.98
N ILE A 511 2.04 -7.89 33.80
CA ILE A 511 2.07 -9.27 34.33
C ILE A 511 2.79 -10.23 33.39
N ASN A 512 2.71 -10.00 32.08
CA ASN A 512 3.29 -10.85 31.03
C ASN A 512 4.72 -10.42 30.61
N GLY A 513 5.19 -9.29 31.13
CA GLY A 513 6.52 -8.74 30.92
C GLY A 513 6.68 -8.02 29.60
N ASP A 514 5.61 -7.62 28.91
CA ASP A 514 5.69 -7.05 27.56
C ASP A 514 6.05 -5.56 27.51
N GLY A 515 6.11 -4.91 28.69
CA GLY A 515 6.41 -3.49 28.85
C GLY A 515 5.18 -2.59 28.78
N ARG A 516 3.96 -3.12 28.71
CA ARG A 516 2.71 -2.39 28.87
C ARG A 516 1.99 -2.86 30.12
N ASP A 517 1.42 -1.95 30.87
CA ASP A 517 0.67 -2.33 32.06
C ASP A 517 -0.71 -2.91 31.69
N ASP A 518 -1.01 -4.08 32.26
CA ASP A 518 -2.26 -4.79 32.09
C ASP A 518 -3.33 -4.27 33.05
N TRP A 519 -4.61 -4.37 32.68
CA TRP A 519 -5.71 -4.06 33.59
C TRP A 519 -5.97 -5.24 34.52
N LEU A 520 -5.90 -5.01 35.83
CA LEU A 520 -6.14 -6.03 36.84
C LEU A 520 -7.31 -5.61 37.73
N TRP A 521 -8.16 -6.59 38.08
CA TRP A 521 -9.11 -6.42 39.17
C TRP A 521 -8.92 -7.51 40.22
N THR A 522 -8.55 -7.09 41.43
CA THR A 522 -8.39 -7.96 42.59
C THR A 522 -9.63 -7.87 43.48
N ASP A 523 -10.22 -9.01 43.82
CA ASP A 523 -11.35 -9.11 44.74
C ASP A 523 -10.92 -9.06 46.21
N LYS A 524 -11.89 -9.09 47.14
CA LYS A 524 -11.59 -9.02 48.58
C LYS A 524 -10.81 -10.21 49.13
N THR A 525 -10.78 -11.34 48.43
CA THR A 525 -10.03 -12.55 48.80
C THR A 525 -8.61 -12.56 48.21
N GLY A 526 -8.28 -11.59 47.35
CA GLY A 526 -7.03 -11.53 46.61
C GLY A 526 -7.08 -12.22 45.25
N ALA A 527 -8.21 -12.84 44.88
CA ALA A 527 -8.34 -13.43 43.55
C ALA A 527 -8.31 -12.30 42.51
N THR A 528 -7.56 -12.48 41.43
CA THR A 528 -7.28 -11.39 40.48
C THR A 528 -7.59 -11.81 39.06
N THR A 529 -8.42 -11.03 38.38
CA THR A 529 -8.70 -11.14 36.93
C THR A 529 -7.80 -10.17 36.18
N THR A 530 -7.21 -10.61 35.07
CA THR A 530 -6.29 -9.80 34.26
C THR A 530 -6.79 -9.69 32.83
N PHE A 531 -6.73 -8.49 32.27
CA PHE A 531 -6.86 -8.22 30.84
C PHE A 531 -5.56 -7.61 30.35
N THR A 532 -4.89 -8.33 29.45
CA THR A 532 -3.60 -7.91 28.91
C THR A 532 -3.72 -6.78 27.91
N ASN A 533 -2.79 -5.83 28.00
CA ASN A 533 -2.75 -4.64 27.15
C ASN A 533 -1.96 -4.91 25.86
N SER A 534 -2.64 -4.91 24.73
CA SER A 534 -2.00 -5.07 23.42
C SER A 534 -2.30 -3.88 22.51
N ARG A 535 -1.33 -3.52 21.66
CA ARG A 535 -1.49 -2.46 20.67
C ARG A 535 -2.59 -2.78 19.66
N SER A 536 -3.37 -1.78 19.27
CA SER A 536 -4.33 -1.89 18.18
C SER A 536 -3.95 -0.97 17.01
N CYS A 537 -4.21 -1.42 15.79
CA CYS A 537 -4.01 -0.62 14.59
C CYS A 537 -5.20 0.27 14.21
N LYS A 538 -6.26 0.31 15.03
CA LYS A 538 -7.40 1.18 14.76
C LYS A 538 -6.97 2.65 14.79
N LYS A 539 -7.13 3.32 13.65
CA LYS A 539 -6.95 4.77 13.51
C LYS A 539 -7.90 5.53 14.43
N LYS A 540 -7.38 6.54 15.13
CA LYS A 540 -8.13 7.46 15.99
C LYS A 540 -7.58 8.88 15.84
N LYS A 541 -8.15 9.84 16.58
CA LYS A 541 -7.63 11.21 16.70
C LYS A 541 -7.14 11.44 18.12
N GLU A 542 -6.36 12.49 18.33
CA GLU A 542 -6.02 12.94 19.67
C GLU A 542 -7.29 13.17 20.51
N GLY A 543 -7.27 12.76 21.79
CA GLY A 543 -8.47 12.73 22.64
C GLY A 543 -9.27 11.42 22.55
N ASP A 544 -9.16 10.69 21.44
CA ASP A 544 -9.67 9.32 21.26
C ASP A 544 -8.55 8.25 21.30
N GLY A 545 -7.29 8.70 21.41
CA GLY A 545 -6.06 7.99 21.81
C GLY A 545 -5.68 6.72 21.07
N LEU A 546 -4.60 6.07 21.54
CA LEU A 546 -4.15 4.76 21.06
C LEU A 546 -5.15 3.69 21.50
N ASN A 547 -5.74 2.98 20.54
CA ASN A 547 -6.69 1.92 20.86
C ASN A 547 -5.97 0.72 21.49
N VAL A 548 -6.56 0.14 22.54
CA VAL A 548 -6.03 -1.05 23.22
C VAL A 548 -6.87 -2.25 22.80
N ALA A 549 -6.20 -3.34 22.42
CA ALA A 549 -6.81 -4.62 22.11
C ALA A 549 -6.73 -5.52 23.36
N TRP A 550 -7.61 -5.25 24.34
CA TRP A 550 -7.66 -6.00 25.60
C TRP A 550 -7.94 -7.49 25.37
N ARG A 551 -7.14 -8.37 25.99
CA ARG A 551 -7.34 -9.82 25.98
C ARG A 551 -7.35 -10.38 27.39
N GLN A 552 -8.43 -11.05 27.79
CA GLN A 552 -8.49 -11.70 29.09
C GLN A 552 -7.42 -12.79 29.20
N GLY A 553 -6.68 -12.79 30.31
CA GLY A 553 -5.80 -13.89 30.70
C GLY A 553 -6.51 -14.90 31.59
N PHE A 554 -5.98 -16.11 31.68
CA PHE A 554 -6.60 -17.20 32.45
C PHE A 554 -5.62 -17.96 33.34
N PHE A 555 -6.12 -18.54 34.44
CA PHE A 555 -5.35 -19.47 35.26
C PHE A 555 -5.11 -20.77 34.50
N GLU A 556 -3.86 -21.12 34.27
CA GLU A 556 -3.43 -22.33 33.57
C GLU A 556 -4.16 -22.56 32.23
N LYS A 557 -4.84 -23.71 32.09
CA LYS A 557 -5.64 -24.09 30.93
C LYS A 557 -7.12 -23.75 31.08
N GLU A 558 -7.50 -23.09 32.18
CA GLU A 558 -8.87 -22.61 32.37
C GLU A 558 -9.19 -21.62 31.22
N GLY A 559 -10.42 -21.63 30.70
CA GLY A 559 -10.88 -20.74 29.62
C GLY A 559 -11.76 -19.60 30.12
N THR A 560 -11.93 -19.51 31.45
CA THR A 560 -12.81 -18.57 32.16
C THR A 560 -12.27 -18.36 33.57
N GLY A 561 -12.60 -17.24 34.21
CA GLY A 561 -12.24 -16.99 35.61
C GLY A 561 -10.99 -16.11 35.77
N PRO A 562 -10.51 -15.94 37.02
CA PRO A 562 -9.36 -15.09 37.33
C PRO A 562 -8.04 -15.71 36.85
N THR A 563 -7.00 -14.90 36.69
CA THR A 563 -5.61 -15.37 36.48
C THR A 563 -5.00 -15.87 37.77
N HIS A 564 -5.39 -15.33 38.93
CA HIS A 564 -4.88 -15.72 40.25
C HIS A 564 -6.04 -16.12 41.16
N LYS A 565 -5.93 -17.26 41.83
CA LYS A 565 -6.99 -17.82 42.70
C LYS A 565 -7.13 -17.11 44.05
N GLY A 566 -6.22 -16.19 44.37
CA GLY A 566 -6.22 -15.45 45.63
C GLY A 566 -5.86 -16.32 46.83
N VAL A 567 -6.15 -15.78 48.01
CA VAL A 567 -5.80 -16.39 49.30
C VAL A 567 -6.99 -16.38 50.27
N PRO A 568 -8.17 -16.90 49.86
CA PRO A 568 -9.40 -16.81 50.65
C PRO A 568 -9.30 -17.42 52.05
N GLY A 569 -8.39 -18.38 52.26
CA GLY A 569 -8.12 -19.00 53.56
C GLY A 569 -7.57 -18.04 54.64
N TYR A 570 -7.14 -16.83 54.25
CA TYR A 570 -6.62 -15.81 55.17
C TYR A 570 -7.65 -14.71 55.52
N ILE A 571 -8.88 -14.82 55.01
CA ILE A 571 -9.97 -13.93 55.44
C ILE A 571 -10.30 -14.23 56.90
N THR A 572 -10.32 -13.19 57.73
CA THR A 572 -10.70 -13.27 59.14
C THR A 572 -11.88 -12.35 59.44
N LYS A 573 -12.42 -12.43 60.66
CA LYS A 573 -13.46 -11.47 61.10
C LYS A 573 -12.91 -10.05 61.22
N GLN A 574 -11.61 -9.92 61.48
CA GLN A 574 -10.92 -8.64 61.67
C GLN A 574 -10.43 -8.06 60.34
N GLU A 575 -10.15 -8.92 59.37
CA GLU A 575 -9.64 -8.55 58.05
C GLU A 575 -10.44 -9.28 56.96
N THR A 576 -11.43 -8.57 56.41
CA THR A 576 -12.38 -9.09 55.40
C THR A 576 -12.07 -8.63 53.98
N ASP A 577 -11.02 -7.84 53.80
CA ASP A 577 -10.59 -7.28 52.52
C ASP A 577 -9.07 -7.35 52.44
N LEU A 578 -8.56 -8.34 51.71
CA LEU A 578 -7.14 -8.63 51.57
C LEU A 578 -6.46 -7.81 50.46
N ARG A 579 -7.18 -6.93 49.75
CA ARG A 579 -6.63 -6.23 48.57
C ARG A 579 -5.39 -5.40 48.88
N LYS A 580 -5.34 -4.77 50.06
CA LYS A 580 -4.17 -4.01 50.53
C LYS A 580 -2.96 -4.87 50.91
N ARG A 581 -3.12 -6.20 50.90
CA ARG A 581 -2.06 -7.18 51.19
C ARG A 581 -1.49 -7.80 49.93
N VAL A 582 -2.16 -7.61 48.79
CA VAL A 582 -1.79 -8.21 47.51
C VAL A 582 -1.00 -7.18 46.72
N HIS A 583 0.18 -7.61 46.26
CA HIS A 583 1.08 -6.83 45.43
C HIS A 583 1.56 -7.68 44.24
N PHE A 584 1.98 -7.02 43.17
CA PHE A 584 2.59 -7.64 42.01
C PHE A 584 3.99 -7.07 41.82
N ALA A 585 5.00 -7.93 41.94
CA ALA A 585 6.39 -7.49 42.00
C ALA A 585 7.36 -8.47 41.32
N ARG A 586 8.42 -7.95 40.72
CA ARG A 586 9.49 -8.75 40.09
C ARG A 586 10.45 -9.27 41.16
N VAL A 587 10.03 -10.26 41.94
CA VAL A 587 10.84 -10.80 43.05
C VAL A 587 11.90 -11.76 42.51
N TYR A 588 11.50 -12.66 41.62
CA TYR A 588 12.37 -13.70 41.06
C TYR A 588 12.96 -13.35 39.69
N GLY A 589 12.50 -12.27 39.06
CA GLY A 589 13.01 -11.81 37.76
C GLY A 589 12.79 -12.80 36.62
N GLY A 590 11.73 -13.61 36.68
CA GLY A 590 11.37 -14.54 35.60
C GLY A 590 11.21 -13.80 34.27
N SER A 591 11.47 -14.47 33.15
CA SER A 591 11.34 -13.90 31.82
C SER A 591 10.45 -14.78 30.96
N SER A 592 9.51 -14.19 30.23
CA SER A 592 8.87 -14.88 29.12
C SER A 592 9.81 -14.88 27.90
N SER A 593 9.63 -15.82 26.98
CA SER A 593 10.40 -15.92 25.72
C SER A 593 10.29 -14.68 24.80
N PHE A 594 9.44 -13.74 25.20
CA PHE A 594 8.91 -12.65 24.43
C PHE A 594 8.79 -11.34 25.24
N GLY A 595 9.04 -11.35 26.55
CA GLY A 595 8.91 -10.17 27.41
C GLY A 595 10.08 -9.20 27.26
N ASN A 596 9.79 -7.90 27.28
CA ASN A 596 10.78 -6.83 27.37
C ASN A 596 11.28 -6.62 28.80
N LEU A 597 10.45 -6.96 29.80
CA LEU A 597 10.71 -6.87 31.23
C LEU A 597 10.52 -8.25 31.89
N SER A 598 10.99 -8.36 33.14
CA SER A 598 10.74 -9.56 33.94
C SER A 598 9.27 -9.63 34.38
N LEU A 599 8.75 -10.85 34.47
CA LEU A 599 7.41 -11.18 34.94
C LEU A 599 7.22 -10.71 36.38
N LYS A 600 6.02 -10.21 36.69
CA LYS A 600 5.61 -9.91 38.07
C LYS A 600 5.02 -11.14 38.75
N ASP A 601 5.47 -11.38 39.97
CA ASP A 601 5.04 -12.44 40.88
C ASP A 601 3.86 -11.97 41.73
N TYR A 602 2.99 -12.89 42.15
CA TYR A 602 1.91 -12.58 43.08
C TYR A 602 2.46 -12.61 44.51
N VAL A 603 2.38 -11.48 45.21
CA VAL A 603 2.91 -11.30 46.56
C VAL A 603 1.77 -11.04 47.53
N PHE A 604 1.71 -11.82 48.60
CA PHE A 604 0.76 -11.63 49.70
C PHE A 604 1.49 -11.32 51.01
N LEU A 605 1.16 -10.20 51.63
CA LEU A 605 1.62 -9.85 52.97
C LEU A 605 0.61 -10.34 54.02
N GLU A 606 0.83 -11.55 54.54
CA GLU A 606 0.05 -12.11 55.65
C GLU A 606 0.21 -11.21 56.88
N HIS A 607 -0.89 -10.61 57.33
CA HIS A 607 -0.94 -9.75 58.50
C HIS A 607 -1.44 -10.52 59.73
N ALA A 608 -0.82 -10.25 60.89
CA ALA A 608 -1.39 -10.60 62.18
C ALA A 608 -1.25 -9.45 63.17
N LYS A 609 -2.33 -9.16 63.91
CA LYS A 609 -2.26 -8.27 65.08
C LYS A 609 -1.83 -9.09 66.30
N LEU A 610 -0.70 -8.69 66.89
CA LEU A 610 -0.10 -9.34 68.04
C LEU A 610 -0.81 -8.93 69.35
N SER A 611 -0.66 -9.76 70.38
CA SER A 611 -1.27 -9.52 71.70
C SER A 611 -0.78 -8.25 72.39
N ASN A 612 0.43 -7.79 72.06
CA ASN A 612 1.02 -6.54 72.54
C ASN A 612 0.54 -5.29 71.77
N GLY A 613 -0.41 -5.46 70.84
CA GLY A 613 -0.97 -4.37 70.04
C GLY A 613 -0.17 -4.02 68.79
N MET A 614 1.03 -4.57 68.61
CA MET A 614 1.81 -4.43 67.38
C MET A 614 1.33 -5.38 66.29
N HIS A 615 1.94 -5.27 65.13
CA HIS A 615 1.58 -5.97 63.90
C HIS A 615 2.76 -6.82 63.44
N SER A 616 2.50 -7.98 62.85
CA SER A 616 3.51 -8.75 62.11
C SER A 616 3.06 -8.97 60.68
N PHE A 617 4.04 -9.01 59.78
CA PHE A 617 3.85 -9.25 58.37
C PHE A 617 4.75 -10.38 57.92
N LYS A 618 4.23 -11.30 57.10
CA LYS A 618 5.00 -12.33 56.42
C LYS A 618 4.71 -12.27 54.92
N MET A 619 5.76 -12.14 54.13
CA MET A 619 5.66 -12.09 52.68
C MET A 619 5.65 -13.50 52.11
N ARG A 620 4.51 -13.90 51.55
CA ARG A 620 4.33 -15.12 50.77
C ARG A 620 4.33 -14.78 49.29
N VAL A 621 5.04 -15.56 48.49
CA VAL A 621 5.17 -15.28 47.05
C VAL A 621 4.84 -16.51 46.23
N TRP A 622 4.08 -16.29 45.16
CA TRP A 622 3.85 -17.24 44.09
C TRP A 622 4.58 -16.71 42.86
N LYS A 623 5.69 -17.38 42.53
CA LYS A 623 6.55 -17.04 41.41
C LYS A 623 5.80 -17.27 40.11
N ASN A 624 5.70 -16.26 39.27
CA ASN A 624 5.04 -16.35 37.97
C ASN A 624 5.93 -17.12 36.99
N THR A 625 5.37 -18.22 36.46
CA THR A 625 5.97 -19.06 35.41
C THR A 625 5.09 -19.10 34.16
N GLY A 626 4.06 -18.24 34.10
CA GLY A 626 3.16 -18.09 32.98
C GLY A 626 3.75 -17.32 31.81
N GLY A 627 2.94 -17.15 30.77
CA GLY A 627 3.33 -16.43 29.57
C GLY A 627 2.17 -16.31 28.57
N GLY A 628 2.43 -15.60 27.48
CA GLY A 628 1.46 -15.32 26.43
C GLY A 628 0.99 -13.87 26.40
N ALA A 629 0.32 -13.50 25.32
CA ALA A 629 -0.16 -12.17 25.01
C ALA A 629 0.90 -11.05 25.02
N SER A 630 2.18 -11.39 24.94
CA SER A 630 3.26 -10.40 25.04
C SER A 630 3.68 -9.85 23.68
N LYS A 631 3.56 -10.64 22.60
CA LYS A 631 3.76 -10.16 21.23
C LYS A 631 2.53 -10.38 20.38
N LEU A 632 2.37 -9.48 19.41
CA LEU A 632 1.37 -9.60 18.36
C LEU A 632 2.02 -10.17 17.11
N LYS A 633 1.22 -10.84 16.26
CA LYS A 633 1.67 -11.33 14.96
C LYS A 633 2.33 -10.22 14.14
N MET A 634 1.73 -9.03 14.14
CA MET A 634 2.25 -7.87 13.40
C MET A 634 3.62 -7.37 13.87
N ASP A 635 4.03 -7.65 15.11
CA ASP A 635 5.27 -7.07 15.64
C ASP A 635 6.52 -7.67 14.99
N GLY A 636 6.37 -8.80 14.27
CA GLY A 636 7.44 -9.43 13.51
C GLY A 636 7.60 -8.89 12.10
N ASN A 637 6.69 -8.02 11.63
CA ASN A 637 6.67 -7.59 10.23
C ASN A 637 7.89 -6.71 9.90
N LYS A 638 8.61 -7.10 8.85
CA LYS A 638 9.61 -6.30 8.16
C LYS A 638 9.42 -6.49 6.65
N TYR A 639 9.84 -5.51 5.87
CA TYR A 639 9.72 -5.54 4.41
C TYR A 639 11.05 -5.11 3.80
N CYS A 640 11.55 -5.90 2.86
CA CYS A 640 12.80 -5.62 2.18
C CYS A 640 12.94 -6.52 0.94
N ASN A 641 13.66 -6.09 -0.08
CA ASN A 641 13.96 -6.90 -1.27
C ASN A 641 14.95 -8.04 -0.94
N MET A 642 14.48 -9.12 -0.31
CA MET A 642 15.34 -10.23 0.11
C MET A 642 15.72 -11.14 -1.06
N VAL A 643 14.84 -11.28 -2.05
CA VAL A 643 15.07 -12.11 -3.23
C VAL A 643 16.01 -11.42 -4.23
N GLY A 644 16.08 -10.09 -4.22
CA GLY A 644 16.81 -9.32 -5.22
C GLY A 644 16.00 -9.12 -6.51
N HIS A 645 14.70 -8.83 -6.39
CA HIS A 645 13.85 -8.49 -7.53
C HIS A 645 14.43 -7.28 -8.28
N ALA A 646 14.50 -7.38 -9.61
CA ALA A 646 15.13 -6.38 -10.45
C ALA A 646 14.36 -5.04 -10.48
N ASP A 647 13.08 -5.06 -10.18
CA ASP A 647 12.19 -3.91 -10.03
C ASP A 647 12.20 -3.31 -8.61
N GLY A 648 13.07 -3.80 -7.72
CA GLY A 648 13.25 -3.25 -6.37
C GLY A 648 12.19 -3.63 -5.35
N ARG A 649 11.11 -4.31 -5.76
CA ARG A 649 9.99 -4.60 -4.88
C ARG A 649 10.43 -5.41 -3.65
N SER A 650 9.84 -5.09 -2.52
CA SER A 650 10.13 -5.69 -1.23
C SER A 650 9.32 -6.95 -1.01
N ASP A 651 9.97 -7.94 -0.40
CA ASP A 651 9.38 -9.14 0.16
C ASP A 651 8.95 -8.90 1.62
N TYR A 652 8.10 -9.77 2.13
CA TYR A 652 7.67 -9.75 3.52
C TYR A 652 8.49 -10.73 4.36
N VAL A 653 9.20 -10.20 5.35
CA VAL A 653 10.01 -10.96 6.30
C VAL A 653 9.33 -10.95 7.66
N TRP A 654 8.94 -12.13 8.14
CA TRP A 654 8.43 -12.27 9.50
C TRP A 654 9.56 -12.67 10.46
N THR A 655 9.85 -11.81 11.43
CA THR A 655 10.97 -11.98 12.37
C THR A 655 10.48 -12.38 13.76
N TRP A 656 10.88 -13.58 14.21
CA TRP A 656 10.67 -14.09 15.56
C TRP A 656 11.34 -13.17 16.60
N SER A 657 10.84 -13.15 17.84
CA SER A 657 11.43 -12.33 18.93
C SER A 657 12.92 -12.61 19.18
N ASN A 658 13.34 -13.86 18.95
CA ASN A 658 14.72 -14.32 19.09
C ASN A 658 15.57 -14.14 17.82
N GLY A 659 14.99 -13.54 16.77
CA GLY A 659 15.68 -13.13 15.55
C GLY A 659 15.59 -14.11 14.39
N LYS A 660 15.02 -15.31 14.57
CA LYS A 660 14.76 -16.20 13.41
C LYS A 660 13.87 -15.49 12.38
N MET A 661 14.04 -15.79 11.11
CA MET A 661 13.29 -15.15 10.02
C MET A 661 12.63 -16.18 9.09
N GLU A 662 11.39 -15.91 8.74
CA GLU A 662 10.62 -16.58 7.69
C GLU A 662 10.30 -15.58 6.59
N LEU A 663 10.25 -16.04 5.34
CA LEU A 663 10.06 -15.17 4.18
C LEU A 663 8.77 -15.51 3.45
N PHE A 664 8.11 -14.47 2.97
CA PHE A 664 7.04 -14.57 2.02
C PHE A 664 7.36 -13.65 0.83
N ILE A 665 7.55 -14.27 -0.32
CA ILE A 665 8.05 -13.65 -1.54
C ILE A 665 6.93 -12.83 -2.17
N ASN A 666 7.24 -11.60 -2.57
CA ASN A 666 6.29 -10.74 -3.27
C ASN A 666 6.01 -11.27 -4.69
N ARG A 667 4.74 -11.48 -4.99
CA ARG A 667 4.24 -12.04 -6.26
C ARG A 667 4.25 -11.05 -7.42
N GLY A 668 4.60 -9.78 -7.19
CA GLY A 668 4.58 -8.71 -8.19
C GLY A 668 3.18 -8.35 -8.68
N LYS A 669 2.15 -8.63 -7.88
CA LYS A 669 0.75 -8.35 -8.25
C LYS A 669 0.45 -6.86 -8.12
N LYS A 670 -0.16 -6.31 -9.16
CA LYS A 670 -0.60 -4.90 -9.19
C LYS A 670 -2.05 -4.72 -8.73
N ALA A 671 -2.81 -5.81 -8.61
CA ALA A 671 -4.16 -5.81 -8.07
C ALA A 671 -4.46 -7.13 -7.32
N ILE A 672 -5.24 -7.05 -6.24
CA ILE A 672 -5.68 -8.19 -5.43
C ILE A 672 -7.21 -8.23 -5.36
N ALA A 673 -7.76 -9.42 -5.56
CA ALA A 673 -9.17 -9.70 -5.30
C ALA A 673 -9.37 -10.26 -3.88
N ASP A 674 -10.56 -10.06 -3.31
CA ASP A 674 -10.85 -10.52 -1.95
C ASP A 674 -10.80 -12.04 -1.76
N ASN A 675 -10.97 -12.80 -2.84
CA ASN A 675 -10.90 -14.26 -2.88
C ASN A 675 -9.49 -14.81 -3.13
N ASP A 676 -8.46 -13.97 -3.34
CA ASP A 676 -7.08 -14.44 -3.41
C ASP A 676 -6.61 -14.83 -2.00
N ALA A 677 -6.41 -16.12 -1.76
CA ALA A 677 -6.08 -16.65 -0.44
C ALA A 677 -4.74 -16.14 0.11
N GLU A 678 -3.80 -15.81 -0.78
CA GLU A 678 -2.41 -15.51 -0.43
C GLU A 678 -2.07 -14.00 -0.51
N GLY A 679 -2.96 -13.18 -1.08
CA GLY A 679 -2.71 -11.75 -1.26
C GLY A 679 -1.44 -11.50 -2.08
N PHE A 680 -0.51 -10.67 -1.59
CA PHE A 680 0.76 -10.40 -2.28
C PHE A 680 1.84 -11.46 -2.09
N TRP A 681 1.62 -12.46 -1.24
CA TRP A 681 2.72 -13.18 -0.62
C TRP A 681 2.71 -14.68 -0.96
N ASP A 682 3.78 -15.19 -1.57
CA ASP A 682 4.00 -16.64 -1.67
C ASP A 682 4.97 -17.08 -0.56
N TRP A 683 4.52 -17.98 0.32
CA TRP A 683 5.36 -18.46 1.42
C TRP A 683 6.61 -19.20 0.92
N SER A 684 7.79 -18.79 1.39
CA SER A 684 9.03 -19.54 1.22
C SER A 684 9.12 -20.58 2.34
N PRO A 685 9.09 -21.89 2.04
CA PRO A 685 8.96 -22.90 3.10
C PRO A 685 10.10 -22.90 4.12
N GLY A 686 9.74 -22.70 5.40
CA GLY A 686 10.66 -22.82 6.54
C GLY A 686 11.35 -21.53 6.96
N VAL A 687 12.37 -21.67 7.80
CA VAL A 687 13.17 -20.56 8.33
C VAL A 687 14.33 -20.27 7.37
N ILE A 688 14.38 -19.06 6.82
CA ILE A 688 15.45 -18.64 5.89
C ILE A 688 16.75 -18.28 6.63
N TRP A 689 16.63 -17.83 7.88
CA TRP A 689 17.78 -17.46 8.70
C TRP A 689 17.55 -17.76 10.17
N THR A 690 18.55 -18.37 10.80
CA THR A 690 18.61 -18.55 12.25
C THR A 690 19.84 -17.82 12.78
N PRO A 691 19.69 -16.89 13.73
CA PRO A 691 20.81 -16.14 14.24
C PRO A 691 21.78 -17.05 15.01
N PRO A 692 23.09 -16.72 15.03
CA PRO A 692 24.11 -17.51 15.73
C PRO A 692 23.95 -17.52 17.26
N ALA A 693 23.17 -16.58 17.80
CA ALA A 693 22.69 -16.53 19.18
C ALA A 693 21.33 -15.83 19.20
N ALA A 694 20.57 -15.88 20.30
CA ALA A 694 19.33 -15.12 20.39
C ALA A 694 19.59 -13.62 20.20
N MET A 695 19.00 -13.03 19.16
CA MET A 695 19.11 -11.61 18.80
C MET A 695 17.71 -11.02 18.80
N HIS A 696 17.47 -9.97 19.58
CA HIS A 696 16.12 -9.41 19.67
C HIS A 696 15.71 -8.78 18.34
N ARG A 697 14.48 -9.03 17.86
CA ARG A 697 14.00 -8.54 16.55
C ARG A 697 14.03 -7.02 16.35
N LEU A 698 13.97 -6.25 17.44
CA LEU A 698 14.06 -4.78 17.39
C LEU A 698 15.49 -4.30 17.13
N ASP A 699 16.48 -5.14 17.39
CA ASP A 699 17.89 -4.86 17.19
C ASP A 699 18.38 -5.37 15.81
N LEU A 700 17.48 -5.93 14.99
CA LEU A 700 17.73 -6.45 13.66
C LEU A 700 17.14 -5.52 12.60
N HIS A 701 17.93 -5.19 11.59
CA HIS A 701 17.57 -4.31 10.48
C HIS A 701 17.80 -5.04 9.17
N LEU A 702 17.01 -4.67 8.15
CA LEU A 702 17.14 -5.18 6.79
C LEU A 702 17.46 -4.01 5.89
N ALA A 703 18.58 -4.07 5.19
CA ALA A 703 19.04 -3.04 4.26
C ALA A 703 20.15 -3.65 3.39
N ASP A 704 20.32 -3.16 2.17
CA ASP A 704 21.41 -3.58 1.29
C ASP A 704 22.74 -3.04 1.81
N TRP A 705 23.63 -3.91 2.30
CA TRP A 705 24.92 -3.49 2.85
C TRP A 705 26.01 -3.51 1.78
N ASP A 706 25.96 -4.47 0.84
CA ASP A 706 27.02 -4.69 -0.13
C ASP A 706 26.79 -4.08 -1.53
N GLY A 707 25.61 -3.49 -1.75
CA GLY A 707 25.20 -2.76 -2.94
C GLY A 707 24.75 -3.64 -4.10
N ASP A 708 24.33 -4.87 -3.84
CA ASP A 708 23.90 -5.81 -4.88
C ASP A 708 22.39 -5.77 -5.20
N GLY A 709 21.65 -4.89 -4.52
CA GLY A 709 20.23 -4.64 -4.70
C GLY A 709 19.34 -5.56 -3.86
N ALA A 710 19.91 -6.51 -3.12
CA ALA A 710 19.18 -7.33 -2.16
C ALA A 710 19.49 -6.91 -0.72
N CYS A 711 18.52 -7.09 0.17
CA CYS A 711 18.70 -6.74 1.56
C CYS A 711 19.52 -7.79 2.33
N ASP A 712 20.37 -7.28 3.20
CA ASP A 712 21.18 -8.02 4.17
C ASP A 712 20.59 -7.90 5.58
N ILE A 713 21.09 -8.74 6.50
CA ILE A 713 20.66 -8.71 7.90
C ILE A 713 21.73 -7.99 8.73
N ILE A 714 21.32 -6.96 9.46
CA ILE A 714 22.21 -6.15 10.29
C ILE A 714 21.74 -6.19 11.73
N TYR A 715 22.61 -6.61 12.64
CA TYR A 715 22.37 -6.60 14.07
C TYR A 715 23.12 -5.44 14.75
N VAL A 716 22.40 -4.66 15.54
CA VAL A 716 22.98 -3.60 16.39
C VAL A 716 22.95 -4.05 17.83
N ASN A 717 24.12 -4.17 18.47
CA ASN A 717 24.15 -4.52 19.88
C ASN A 717 23.53 -3.38 20.72
N PRO A 718 22.47 -3.64 21.49
CA PRO A 718 21.72 -2.61 22.19
C PRO A 718 22.49 -1.94 23.33
N ASN A 719 23.59 -2.54 23.80
CA ASN A 719 24.35 -2.06 24.96
C ASN A 719 25.54 -1.18 24.57
N ASN A 720 26.16 -1.46 23.43
CA ASN A 720 27.41 -0.82 23.00
C ASN A 720 27.43 -0.39 21.52
N ASN A 721 26.32 -0.56 20.79
CA ASN A 721 26.15 -0.19 19.38
C ASN A 721 27.12 -0.88 18.41
N GLN A 722 27.73 -2.00 18.81
CA GLN A 722 28.55 -2.80 17.91
C GLN A 722 27.69 -3.48 16.85
N LEU A 723 28.08 -3.36 15.59
CA LEU A 723 27.40 -3.98 14.45
C LEU A 723 27.89 -5.41 14.19
N ARG A 724 26.97 -6.26 13.73
CA ARG A 724 27.25 -7.51 13.03
C ARG A 724 26.40 -7.53 11.77
N VAL A 725 26.96 -7.96 10.65
CA VAL A 725 26.30 -7.90 9.35
C VAL A 725 26.40 -9.26 8.68
N PHE A 726 25.29 -9.73 8.13
CA PHE A 726 25.13 -11.02 7.48
C PHE A 726 24.66 -10.80 6.05
N ILE A 727 25.58 -11.00 5.11
CA ILE A 727 25.36 -10.81 3.68
C ILE A 727 24.47 -11.91 3.13
N ASN A 728 23.43 -11.53 2.42
CA ASN A 728 22.47 -12.41 1.78
C ASN A 728 23.01 -12.93 0.45
N GLU A 729 23.38 -14.22 0.41
CA GLU A 729 23.95 -14.82 -0.80
C GLU A 729 22.88 -15.36 -1.77
N TYR A 730 21.59 -15.20 -1.45
CA TYR A 730 20.49 -15.75 -2.24
C TYR A 730 20.48 -15.27 -3.70
N PRO A 731 20.66 -13.97 -4.02
CA PRO A 731 20.65 -13.51 -5.41
C PRO A 731 21.66 -14.25 -6.31
N ARG A 732 22.81 -14.61 -5.74
CA ARG A 732 23.92 -15.29 -6.43
C ARG A 732 23.76 -16.81 -6.47
N THR A 733 23.29 -17.40 -5.37
CA THR A 733 23.30 -18.86 -5.16
C THR A 733 21.94 -19.52 -5.39
N GLN A 734 20.86 -18.73 -5.38
CA GLN A 734 19.46 -19.18 -5.41
C GLN A 734 19.12 -20.13 -4.25
N SER A 735 19.82 -19.97 -3.12
CA SER A 735 19.68 -20.76 -1.91
C SER A 735 19.87 -19.85 -0.69
N TRP A 736 19.02 -19.98 0.33
CA TRP A 736 19.11 -19.14 1.53
C TRP A 736 20.40 -19.45 2.30
N GLN A 737 21.39 -18.59 2.13
CA GLN A 737 22.68 -18.64 2.79
C GLN A 737 23.08 -17.22 3.19
N PHE A 738 23.67 -17.09 4.37
CA PHE A 738 24.09 -15.81 4.90
C PHE A 738 25.54 -15.88 5.37
N THR A 739 26.37 -14.96 4.87
CA THR A 739 27.78 -14.85 5.24
C THR A 739 27.97 -13.70 6.21
N GLU A 740 28.38 -13.98 7.44
CA GLU A 740 28.77 -12.92 8.37
C GLU A 740 30.09 -12.28 7.91
N ILE A 741 30.07 -10.97 7.66
CA ILE A 741 31.29 -10.21 7.40
C ILE A 741 32.01 -9.90 8.72
N GLY A 742 33.34 -9.86 8.67
CA GLY A 742 34.21 -9.76 9.84
C GLY A 742 34.15 -8.42 10.60
N GLN A 743 35.29 -7.74 10.77
CA GLN A 743 35.34 -6.49 11.53
C GLN A 743 34.56 -5.36 10.83
N VAL A 744 33.37 -5.07 11.34
CA VAL A 744 32.62 -3.85 11.03
C VAL A 744 33.13 -2.71 11.92
N PRO A 745 33.35 -1.49 11.40
CA PRO A 745 33.77 -0.36 12.21
C PRO A 745 32.84 -0.13 13.41
N THR A 746 33.41 0.21 14.56
CA THR A 746 32.60 0.71 15.69
C THR A 746 32.18 2.13 15.37
N LEU A 747 30.87 2.35 15.29
CA LEU A 747 30.30 3.64 14.89
C LEU A 747 29.94 4.47 16.14
N PRO A 748 30.25 5.78 16.16
CA PRO A 748 29.96 6.63 17.30
C PRO A 748 28.46 6.89 17.43
N CYS A 749 27.81 6.22 18.37
CA CYS A 749 26.44 6.55 18.79
C CYS A 749 26.35 6.43 20.32
N ARG A 750 25.81 7.47 20.95
CA ARG A 750 25.61 7.50 22.42
C ARG A 750 24.25 6.94 22.82
N GLU A 751 23.33 6.86 21.88
CA GLU A 751 21.97 6.39 22.08
C GLU A 751 21.93 4.87 22.12
N LYS A 752 21.01 4.32 22.92
CA LYS A 752 20.80 2.88 23.08
C LYS A 752 19.38 2.51 22.64
N ARG A 753 19.21 1.27 22.13
CA ARG A 753 17.91 0.66 21.74
C ARG A 753 16.97 1.58 20.92
N GLY A 754 17.55 2.41 20.07
CA GLY A 754 16.80 3.24 19.12
C GLY A 754 17.74 3.75 18.07
N VAL A 755 17.90 2.95 17.02
CA VAL A 755 18.72 3.25 15.85
C VAL A 755 17.97 2.66 14.68
N GLY A 756 17.54 3.50 13.73
CA GLY A 756 17.09 3.02 12.42
C GLY A 756 18.32 2.92 11.54
N ILE A 757 18.66 1.71 11.10
CA ILE A 757 19.56 1.52 9.97
C ILE A 757 18.65 1.42 8.76
N ASN A 758 18.68 2.45 7.93
CA ASN A 758 18.02 2.49 6.65
C ASN A 758 19.11 2.87 5.62
N ASP A 759 19.14 2.15 4.52
CA ASP A 759 19.85 2.59 3.32
C ASP A 759 19.16 3.85 2.77
N TYR A 760 19.78 4.51 1.81
CA TYR A 760 19.19 5.49 0.90
C TYR A 760 19.30 6.97 1.28
N LEU A 761 19.92 7.40 2.39
CA LEU A 761 20.14 8.85 2.59
C LEU A 761 20.98 9.47 1.44
N THR A 762 21.89 8.68 0.87
CA THR A 762 22.78 9.10 -0.23
C THR A 762 22.40 8.58 -1.61
N GLY A 763 21.47 7.62 -1.69
CA GLY A 763 21.03 6.98 -2.94
C GLY A 763 22.08 6.11 -3.64
N ASN A 764 23.14 5.69 -2.92
CA ASN A 764 24.19 4.86 -3.48
C ASN A 764 23.97 3.34 -3.30
N LYS A 765 22.77 2.95 -2.82
CA LYS A 765 22.36 1.57 -2.58
C LYS A 765 23.21 0.86 -1.52
N ARG A 766 23.70 1.58 -0.52
CA ARG A 766 24.44 1.00 0.61
C ARG A 766 23.93 1.60 1.91
N ALA A 767 23.59 0.71 2.84
CA ALA A 767 23.08 1.05 4.16
C ALA A 767 23.93 2.11 4.90
N ASP A 768 23.33 3.29 5.10
CA ASP A 768 23.90 4.37 5.91
C ASP A 768 23.61 4.12 7.40
N PHE A 769 24.43 4.69 8.29
CA PHE A 769 24.24 4.55 9.74
C PHE A 769 23.77 5.85 10.37
N LEU A 770 22.56 5.85 10.93
CA LEU A 770 21.95 7.01 11.57
C LEU A 770 21.80 6.80 13.08
N CYS A 771 22.34 7.71 13.89
CA CYS A 771 22.16 7.75 15.33
C CYS A 771 21.11 8.81 15.70
N LEU A 772 19.95 8.35 16.19
CA LEU A 772 18.78 9.18 16.49
C LEU A 772 18.64 9.40 18.00
N ARG A 773 18.74 10.67 18.42
CA ARG A 773 18.43 11.08 19.79
C ARG A 773 16.92 11.01 20.04
N PRO A 774 16.47 10.87 21.30
CA PRO A 774 15.05 10.83 21.64
C PRO A 774 14.22 12.01 21.11
N ASP A 775 14.82 13.20 21.02
CA ASP A 775 14.17 14.43 20.52
C ASP A 775 14.11 14.56 18.99
N GLY A 776 14.56 13.52 18.25
CA GLY A 776 14.59 13.51 16.80
C GLY A 776 15.83 14.17 16.18
N PHE A 777 16.83 14.56 16.98
CA PHE A 777 18.12 15.01 16.45
C PHE A 777 18.89 13.83 15.85
N ILE A 778 19.38 13.98 14.62
CA ILE A 778 19.97 12.88 13.84
C ILE A 778 21.42 13.19 13.50
N THR A 779 22.30 12.25 13.82
CA THR A 779 23.69 12.23 13.32
C THR A 779 23.91 11.03 12.43
N GLY A 780 24.87 11.10 11.50
CA GLY A 780 25.06 10.01 10.54
C GLY A 780 26.50 9.78 10.09
N LEU A 781 26.74 8.55 9.64
CA LEU A 781 27.91 8.17 8.86
C LEU A 781 27.44 7.56 7.53
N LEU A 782 27.99 8.08 6.44
CA LEU A 782 27.61 7.69 5.10
C LEU A 782 28.48 6.53 4.60
N HIS A 783 27.87 5.42 4.21
CA HIS A 783 28.55 4.24 3.69
C HIS A 783 28.91 4.47 2.23
N GLN A 784 30.20 4.61 1.92
CA GLN A 784 30.69 4.96 0.59
C GLN A 784 30.78 3.74 -0.33
N ASN A 785 30.87 4.00 -1.64
CA ASN A 785 30.98 2.94 -2.66
C ASN A 785 32.23 2.07 -2.54
N ASP A 786 33.28 2.58 -1.89
CA ASP A 786 34.51 1.84 -1.60
C ASP A 786 34.45 1.03 -0.28
N GLY A 787 33.28 1.01 0.39
CA GLY A 787 33.06 0.35 1.66
C GLY A 787 33.53 1.14 2.89
N SER A 788 34.06 2.36 2.71
CA SER A 788 34.44 3.23 3.83
C SER A 788 33.25 4.00 4.40
N PHE A 789 33.36 4.51 5.63
CA PHE A 789 32.34 5.36 6.24
C PHE A 789 32.82 6.82 6.38
N LYS A 790 32.04 7.77 5.86
CA LYS A 790 32.27 9.21 6.01
C LYS A 790 31.38 9.78 7.12
N ALA A 791 31.97 10.30 8.19
CA ALA A 791 31.20 11.01 9.21
C ALA A 791 30.73 12.38 8.66
N VAL A 792 29.44 12.64 8.71
CA VAL A 792 28.83 13.92 8.29
C VAL A 792 28.30 14.75 9.45
N GLY A 793 28.38 14.22 10.67
CA GLY A 793 27.91 14.91 11.86
C GLY A 793 26.38 15.00 11.86
N GLN A 794 25.82 16.20 11.94
CA GLN A 794 24.39 16.44 12.04
C GLN A 794 23.68 16.28 10.69
N VAL A 795 22.92 15.20 10.53
CA VAL A 795 22.07 14.95 9.35
C VAL A 795 20.80 15.80 9.41
N LYS A 796 20.11 15.80 10.57
CA LYS A 796 18.84 16.51 10.77
C LYS A 796 18.78 17.15 12.16
N VAL A 797 18.35 18.42 12.22
CA VAL A 797 18.00 19.09 13.48
C VAL A 797 16.72 18.51 14.08
N ALA A 798 16.63 18.47 15.41
CA ALA A 798 15.40 18.12 16.11
C ALA A 798 14.30 19.16 15.84
N GLU A 799 13.11 18.69 15.47
CA GLU A 799 11.91 19.52 15.26
C GLU A 799 10.82 19.24 16.30
N GLY A 800 11.19 18.65 17.44
CA GLY A 800 10.27 18.39 18.55
C GLY A 800 9.38 17.17 18.34
N HIS A 801 9.76 16.28 17.42
CA HIS A 801 9.10 15.00 17.18
C HIS A 801 9.90 13.85 17.82
N ASP A 802 9.19 12.93 18.48
CA ASP A 802 9.78 11.73 19.08
C ASP A 802 10.32 10.81 17.98
N ARG A 803 11.56 10.33 18.14
CA ARG A 803 12.21 9.42 17.19
C ARG A 803 11.39 8.17 16.86
N ALA A 804 10.54 7.71 17.78
CA ALA A 804 9.70 6.52 17.56
C ALA A 804 8.71 6.67 16.37
N MET A 805 8.41 7.92 16.01
CA MET A 805 7.47 8.29 14.95
C MET A 805 8.16 8.79 13.67
N LEU A 806 9.49 8.66 13.59
CA LEU A 806 10.24 8.98 12.38
C LEU A 806 10.45 7.71 11.53
N ARG A 807 10.28 7.83 10.21
CA ARG A 807 10.66 6.80 9.23
C ARG A 807 11.48 7.44 8.13
N PHE A 808 12.27 6.62 7.45
CA PHE A 808 12.92 7.01 6.22
C PHE A 808 12.44 6.09 5.12
N ALA A 809 12.10 6.69 3.97
CA ALA A 809 11.71 6.00 2.76
C ALA A 809 11.75 6.98 1.59
N ASP A 810 12.18 6.53 0.40
CA ASP A 810 12.07 7.30 -0.84
C ASP A 810 10.59 7.37 -1.29
N VAL A 811 9.90 8.45 -0.91
CA VAL A 811 8.48 8.60 -1.23
C VAL A 811 8.26 9.36 -2.55
N ASN A 812 9.25 10.16 -2.99
CA ASN A 812 9.15 10.97 -4.19
C ASN A 812 9.77 10.31 -5.44
N GLY A 813 10.51 9.21 -5.29
CA GLY A 813 11.16 8.43 -6.34
C GLY A 813 12.49 8.98 -6.82
N ASP A 814 13.16 9.83 -6.04
CA ASP A 814 14.43 10.46 -6.44
C ASP A 814 15.68 9.60 -6.17
N GLY A 815 15.46 8.40 -5.61
CA GLY A 815 16.49 7.45 -5.22
C GLY A 815 17.09 7.73 -3.85
N ARG A 816 16.60 8.73 -3.11
CA ARG A 816 17.04 9.07 -1.76
C ARG A 816 15.89 8.96 -0.77
N ASP A 817 16.22 8.48 0.42
CA ASP A 817 15.28 8.39 1.51
C ASP A 817 14.91 9.79 2.02
N ASP A 818 13.61 10.05 2.03
CA ASP A 818 12.99 11.19 2.67
C ASP A 818 12.71 10.91 4.14
N LEU A 819 12.58 11.95 4.95
CA LEU A 819 12.22 11.81 6.36
C LEU A 819 10.71 11.99 6.52
N LEU A 820 10.05 10.98 7.08
CA LEU A 820 8.63 11.01 7.39
C LEU A 820 8.44 11.18 8.90
N TRP A 821 7.55 12.09 9.30
CA TRP A 821 6.96 12.09 10.64
C TRP A 821 5.52 11.61 10.56
N ILE A 822 5.22 10.57 11.35
CA ILE A 822 3.92 9.91 11.37
C ILE A 822 3.22 10.24 12.69
N GLU A 823 2.03 10.83 12.64
CA GLU A 823 1.26 11.08 13.85
C GLU A 823 0.78 9.74 14.45
N LYS A 824 0.96 9.57 15.77
CA LYS A 824 0.84 8.29 16.47
C LYS A 824 -0.56 7.66 16.33
N PHE A 825 -1.62 8.45 16.35
CA PHE A 825 -3.00 7.94 16.46
C PHE A 825 -3.73 7.90 15.11
N SER A 826 -3.56 8.95 14.33
CA SER A 826 -4.18 9.15 13.03
C SER A 826 -3.39 8.47 11.91
N GLY A 827 -2.08 8.29 12.11
CA GLY A 827 -1.18 7.88 11.04
C GLY A 827 -1.00 8.95 9.96
N ASP A 828 -1.51 10.17 10.17
CA ASP A 828 -1.31 11.27 9.24
C ASP A 828 0.19 11.58 9.16
N THR A 829 0.71 11.72 7.95
CA THR A 829 2.16 11.73 7.72
C THR A 829 2.59 12.97 6.94
N TRP A 830 3.67 13.59 7.42
CA TRP A 830 4.35 14.72 6.79
C TRP A 830 5.77 14.33 6.39
N VAL A 831 6.25 14.94 5.31
CA VAL A 831 7.52 14.57 4.67
C VAL A 831 8.46 15.76 4.61
N TRP A 832 9.73 15.50 4.90
CA TRP A 832 10.85 16.37 4.56
C TRP A 832 11.63 15.68 3.46
N TYR A 833 11.62 16.30 2.28
CA TYR A 833 12.31 15.77 1.11
C TYR A 833 13.80 15.99 1.22
N ASN A 834 14.57 14.93 0.95
CA ASN A 834 16.01 14.94 1.01
C ASN A 834 16.61 15.47 -0.30
N GLU A 835 17.05 16.73 -0.33
CA GLU A 835 17.67 17.33 -1.51
C GLU A 835 19.19 17.09 -1.59
N GLY A 836 19.74 16.28 -0.68
CA GLY A 836 21.16 15.91 -0.63
C GLY A 836 22.03 16.75 0.30
N GLU A 837 23.32 16.38 0.39
CA GLU A 837 24.31 17.08 1.22
C GLU A 837 24.58 18.50 0.68
N ASP A 838 24.46 19.51 1.53
CA ASP A 838 24.70 20.92 1.20
C ASP A 838 25.77 21.52 2.12
N ALA A 839 27.03 21.51 1.64
CA ALA A 839 28.18 22.01 2.38
C ALA A 839 28.13 23.52 2.69
N SER A 840 27.19 24.27 2.09
CA SER A 840 27.05 25.71 2.28
C SER A 840 26.26 26.12 3.54
N ARG A 841 25.80 25.15 4.35
CA ARG A 841 24.95 25.37 5.55
C ARG A 841 25.67 25.19 6.90
N PRO A 842 26.64 26.06 7.27
CA PRO A 842 27.52 25.83 8.42
C PRO A 842 26.86 25.94 9.82
N LEU A 843 25.55 26.17 9.92
CA LEU A 843 24.80 26.28 11.20
C LEU A 843 23.50 25.46 11.23
N GLY A 844 23.29 24.57 10.24
CA GLY A 844 22.09 23.75 10.09
C GLY A 844 22.41 22.27 9.86
N SER A 845 21.45 21.53 9.32
CA SER A 845 21.65 20.16 8.83
C SER A 845 22.69 20.07 7.72
N ALA A 846 23.51 19.01 7.71
CA ALA A 846 24.44 18.71 6.61
C ALA A 846 23.70 18.40 5.30
N PHE A 847 22.44 17.99 5.40
CA PHE A 847 21.54 17.75 4.27
C PHE A 847 20.52 18.88 4.16
N HIS A 848 20.14 19.20 2.92
CA HIS A 848 19.01 20.09 2.68
C HIS A 848 17.70 19.30 2.76
N TRP A 849 16.86 19.69 3.71
CA TRP A 849 15.55 19.09 3.94
C TRP A 849 14.47 20.09 3.55
N ARG A 850 13.76 19.83 2.45
CA ARG A 850 12.62 20.63 2.04
C ARG A 850 11.36 20.09 2.70
N GLN A 851 10.82 20.84 3.65
CA GLN A 851 9.59 20.44 4.34
C GLN A 851 8.37 20.67 3.43
N GLN A 852 7.52 19.65 3.32
CA GLN A 852 6.20 19.82 2.76
C GLN A 852 5.26 20.46 3.77
N THR A 853 4.48 21.46 3.34
CA THR A 853 3.49 22.12 4.20
C THR A 853 2.18 21.34 4.29
N GLU A 854 1.82 20.67 3.20
CA GLU A 854 0.64 19.81 3.11
C GLU A 854 0.92 18.40 3.62
N MET A 855 -0.16 17.72 4.01
CA MET A 855 -0.10 16.33 4.46
C MET A 855 0.15 15.40 3.26
N ALA A 856 1.17 14.57 3.35
CA ALA A 856 1.56 13.63 2.29
C ALA A 856 0.68 12.38 2.28
N TYR A 857 0.32 11.86 3.46
CA TYR A 857 -0.56 10.71 3.60
C TYR A 857 -1.63 11.01 4.65
N ALA A 858 -2.90 10.80 4.28
CA ALA A 858 -3.96 10.69 5.28
C ALA A 858 -3.90 9.27 5.83
N GLY A 859 -3.43 9.10 7.06
CA GLY A 859 -3.09 7.76 7.57
C GLY A 859 -4.25 6.78 7.45
N LEU A 860 -3.97 5.54 7.06
CA LEU A 860 -5.00 4.52 6.90
C LEU A 860 -5.11 3.60 8.14
N ALA A 861 -4.14 3.67 9.05
CA ALA A 861 -4.10 2.98 10.32
C ALA A 861 -3.42 3.86 11.39
N ALA A 862 -3.38 3.40 12.64
CA ALA A 862 -2.56 4.06 13.66
C ALA A 862 -1.08 4.09 13.22
N GLY A 863 -0.34 5.15 13.51
CA GLY A 863 1.00 5.38 12.95
C GLY A 863 2.01 4.26 13.19
N THR A 864 1.89 3.56 14.32
CA THR A 864 2.73 2.38 14.63
C THR A 864 2.44 1.12 13.80
N CYS A 865 1.44 1.18 12.91
CA CYS A 865 0.99 0.12 12.02
C CYS A 865 1.18 0.46 10.54
N LEU A 866 1.86 1.58 10.25
CA LEU A 866 2.21 2.03 8.91
C LEU A 866 3.67 1.66 8.60
N PHE A 867 3.87 1.09 7.41
CA PHE A 867 5.15 0.73 6.85
C PHE A 867 5.26 1.40 5.47
N TYR A 868 6.40 2.03 5.21
CA TYR A 868 6.69 2.70 3.94
C TYR A 868 7.77 1.90 3.24
N THR A 869 7.42 1.23 2.15
CA THR A 869 8.29 0.28 1.44
C THR A 869 7.77 0.08 0.02
N ASP A 870 8.66 -0.10 -0.95
CA ASP A 870 8.27 -0.35 -2.34
C ASP A 870 7.72 -1.77 -2.48
N LEU A 871 6.41 -1.95 -2.48
CA LEU A 871 5.74 -3.23 -2.74
C LEU A 871 5.33 -3.38 -4.20
N SER A 872 5.15 -2.26 -4.88
CA SER A 872 4.72 -2.20 -6.26
C SER A 872 5.88 -2.59 -7.20
N GLY A 873 7.12 -2.25 -6.89
CA GLY A 873 8.27 -2.37 -7.77
C GLY A 873 8.42 -1.17 -8.72
N ASP A 874 8.12 0.03 -8.23
CA ASP A 874 8.29 1.29 -8.95
C ASP A 874 9.40 2.16 -8.34
N PHE A 875 10.19 1.59 -7.42
CA PHE A 875 11.24 2.24 -6.65
C PHE A 875 10.74 3.40 -5.77
N ARG A 876 9.44 3.44 -5.47
CA ARG A 876 8.84 4.41 -4.56
C ARG A 876 8.19 3.71 -3.39
N ALA A 877 8.26 4.34 -2.24
CA ALA A 877 7.65 3.79 -1.05
C ALA A 877 6.12 3.83 -1.12
N ASP A 878 5.52 2.66 -1.06
CA ASP A 878 4.08 2.47 -0.87
C ASP A 878 3.72 2.55 0.62
N GLU A 879 2.49 2.96 0.91
CA GLU A 879 1.97 2.87 2.27
C GLU A 879 1.33 1.50 2.49
N HIS A 880 2.00 0.64 3.25
CA HIS A 880 1.46 -0.64 3.70
C HIS A 880 0.97 -0.53 5.14
N TYR A 881 -0.30 -0.88 5.38
CA TYR A 881 -0.96 -0.58 6.65
C TYR A 881 -1.69 -1.80 7.21
N VAL A 882 -1.31 -2.18 8.42
CA VAL A 882 -1.96 -3.27 9.16
C VAL A 882 -3.27 -2.75 9.74
N LEU A 883 -4.38 -3.42 9.44
CA LEU A 883 -5.72 -3.09 9.95
C LEU A 883 -6.04 -3.84 11.25
N GLU A 884 -5.57 -5.08 11.36
CA GLU A 884 -5.81 -5.95 12.52
C GLU A 884 -4.49 -6.41 13.14
N SER A 885 -4.12 -5.85 14.28
CA SER A 885 -2.83 -6.12 14.93
C SER A 885 -2.66 -7.58 15.39
N ILE A 886 -3.73 -8.20 15.89
CA ILE A 886 -3.74 -9.60 16.34
C ILE A 886 -3.70 -10.55 15.14
N ASN A 887 -4.58 -10.32 14.17
CA ASN A 887 -4.72 -11.21 13.03
C ASN A 887 -3.74 -10.91 11.91
N ASN A 888 -2.92 -9.86 12.01
CA ASN A 888 -1.94 -9.42 11.01
C ASN A 888 -2.49 -9.28 9.59
N ILE A 889 -3.68 -8.70 9.49
CA ILE A 889 -4.35 -8.39 8.22
C ILE A 889 -3.98 -6.97 7.82
N ALA A 890 -3.54 -6.79 6.58
CA ALA A 890 -3.08 -5.51 6.05
C ALA A 890 -3.55 -5.29 4.62
N GLU A 891 -3.55 -4.02 4.24
CA GLU A 891 -3.79 -3.54 2.88
C GLU A 891 -2.61 -2.65 2.47
N THR A 892 -2.52 -2.33 1.18
CA THR A 892 -1.47 -1.47 0.63
C THR A 892 -2.11 -0.35 -0.16
N SER A 893 -1.52 0.84 -0.10
CA SER A 893 -1.83 1.96 -0.97
C SER A 893 -0.58 2.25 -1.79
N PHE A 894 -0.62 1.90 -3.07
CA PHE A 894 0.52 2.11 -3.95
C PHE A 894 0.76 3.59 -4.19
N SER A 895 2.02 3.97 -4.21
CA SER A 895 2.52 5.24 -4.68
C SER A 895 2.28 5.32 -6.20
N PRO A 896 1.52 6.30 -6.73
CA PRO A 896 1.48 6.50 -8.18
C PRO A 896 2.81 7.07 -8.69
N ALA A 897 3.08 6.84 -9.97
CA ALA A 897 4.15 7.53 -10.69
C ALA A 897 3.92 9.05 -10.69
N CYS A 898 5.02 9.79 -10.78
CA CYS A 898 4.99 11.24 -10.91
C CYS A 898 5.10 11.61 -12.37
N GLY A 899 4.10 12.34 -12.86
CA GLY A 899 4.04 12.69 -14.27
C GLY A 899 3.49 11.58 -15.16
N LEU A 900 3.49 11.87 -16.45
CA LEU A 900 2.95 10.99 -17.48
C LEU A 900 4.04 10.00 -17.89
N SER A 901 3.84 8.71 -17.67
CA SER A 901 4.67 7.65 -18.24
C SER A 901 3.99 7.05 -19.46
N ASN A 902 4.73 6.73 -20.53
CA ASN A 902 4.18 6.08 -21.72
C ASN A 902 4.93 4.80 -22.06
N VAL A 903 4.21 3.71 -22.28
CA VAL A 903 4.75 2.44 -22.76
C VAL A 903 4.32 2.22 -24.20
N GLU A 904 5.20 2.57 -25.14
CA GLU A 904 4.90 2.44 -26.56
C GLU A 904 5.38 1.10 -27.16
N GLY A 905 4.75 0.75 -28.29
CA GLY A 905 5.25 -0.26 -29.22
C GLY A 905 4.32 -1.47 -29.39
N ASP A 906 4.62 -2.26 -30.43
CA ASP A 906 3.89 -3.48 -30.72
C ASP A 906 4.48 -4.68 -29.97
N ASP A 907 3.64 -5.67 -29.66
CA ASP A 907 4.06 -6.93 -29.08
C ASP A 907 5.07 -7.66 -30.00
N PRO A 908 5.93 -8.56 -29.46
CA PRO A 908 6.91 -9.31 -30.28
C PRO A 908 6.31 -10.10 -31.44
N GLU A 909 5.01 -10.44 -31.35
CA GLU A 909 4.25 -11.16 -32.36
C GLU A 909 3.85 -10.27 -33.56
N GLY A 910 4.00 -8.95 -33.44
CA GLY A 910 3.65 -7.97 -34.46
C GLY A 910 2.14 -7.73 -34.60
N VAL A 911 1.74 -7.09 -35.70
CA VAL A 911 0.35 -6.77 -36.01
C VAL A 911 -0.36 -8.01 -36.57
N ILE A 912 -1.32 -8.54 -35.82
CA ILE A 912 -2.11 -9.73 -36.16
C ILE A 912 -3.61 -9.41 -36.12
N ASP A 913 -4.39 -10.07 -36.98
CA ASP A 913 -5.86 -9.97 -36.96
C ASP A 913 -6.41 -10.62 -35.67
N PRO A 914 -7.03 -9.84 -34.75
CA PRO A 914 -7.57 -10.39 -33.51
C PRO A 914 -8.86 -11.20 -33.71
N LYS A 915 -9.45 -11.20 -34.92
CA LYS A 915 -10.69 -11.89 -35.29
C LYS A 915 -11.87 -11.53 -34.39
N LEU A 916 -12.10 -10.24 -34.16
CA LEU A 916 -13.15 -9.77 -33.23
C LEU A 916 -14.52 -10.40 -33.56
N PRO A 917 -15.31 -10.78 -32.53
CA PRO A 917 -16.65 -11.32 -32.75
C PRO A 917 -17.55 -10.23 -33.33
N VAL A 918 -18.35 -10.60 -34.33
CA VAL A 918 -19.29 -9.68 -35.01
C VAL A 918 -20.64 -9.70 -34.30
N ARG A 919 -21.21 -8.52 -34.05
CA ARG A 919 -22.51 -8.35 -33.40
C ARG A 919 -23.68 -8.69 -34.35
N PRO A 920 -24.73 -9.41 -33.89
CA PRO A 920 -25.93 -9.66 -34.69
C PRO A 920 -26.59 -8.36 -35.16
N GLU A 921 -27.02 -8.34 -36.42
CA GLU A 921 -27.50 -7.14 -37.14
C GLU A 921 -26.45 -6.05 -37.44
N ASP A 922 -25.16 -6.41 -37.47
CA ASP A 922 -24.16 -5.85 -38.38
C ASP A 922 -23.94 -6.78 -39.62
N PRO A 923 -24.96 -7.36 -40.31
CA PRO A 923 -24.74 -8.37 -41.33
C PRO A 923 -24.61 -7.69 -42.69
N ASN A 924 -23.59 -6.85 -42.82
CA ASN A 924 -22.80 -6.75 -44.04
C ASN A 924 -21.42 -7.34 -43.77
N SER A 925 -21.42 -8.57 -43.25
CA SER A 925 -20.29 -9.50 -43.32
C SER A 925 -19.91 -9.69 -44.80
N GLY A 926 -19.03 -8.82 -45.32
CA GLY A 926 -18.47 -8.88 -46.66
C GLY A 926 -18.75 -7.71 -47.62
N ASN A 927 -19.50 -6.68 -47.20
CA ASN A 927 -19.73 -5.48 -48.01
C ASN A 927 -19.29 -4.22 -47.26
N ASP A 928 -18.17 -3.67 -47.69
CA ASP A 928 -17.83 -2.27 -47.50
C ASP A 928 -18.95 -1.43 -48.10
N GLU A 929 -19.89 -0.99 -47.26
CA GLU A 929 -20.80 0.08 -47.62
C GLU A 929 -19.96 1.32 -47.91
N VAL A 930 -19.87 1.64 -49.20
CA VAL A 930 -20.10 2.99 -49.70
C VAL A 930 -20.88 3.77 -48.63
N PRO A 931 -20.30 4.83 -48.04
CA PRO A 931 -20.96 5.56 -46.96
C PRO A 931 -22.37 5.97 -47.42
N GLU A 932 -23.39 5.75 -46.58
CA GLU A 932 -24.68 6.42 -46.74
C GLU A 932 -24.40 7.90 -46.93
N GLY A 933 -24.64 8.40 -48.15
CA GLY A 933 -24.24 9.74 -48.55
C GLY A 933 -23.21 9.87 -49.69
N ILE A 934 -23.07 8.92 -50.62
CA ILE A 934 -22.31 9.17 -51.86
C ILE A 934 -22.80 10.45 -52.59
N CYS A 935 -24.09 10.75 -52.48
CA CYS A 935 -24.72 11.96 -53.02
C CYS A 935 -24.41 13.24 -52.20
N SER A 936 -23.88 13.12 -50.99
CA SER A 936 -23.48 14.26 -50.14
C SER A 936 -21.98 14.62 -50.25
N TYR A 937 -21.17 13.80 -50.93
CA TYR A 937 -19.80 14.19 -51.28
C TYR A 937 -19.82 15.32 -52.32
N LYS A 938 -19.55 16.54 -51.86
CA LYS A 938 -19.31 17.68 -52.76
C LYS A 938 -17.86 17.63 -53.24
N PHE A 939 -17.65 17.64 -54.56
CA PHE A 939 -16.31 17.82 -55.12
C PHE A 939 -15.77 19.19 -54.69
N LEU A 940 -14.81 19.19 -53.76
CA LEU A 940 -14.15 20.42 -53.28
C LEU A 940 -13.07 20.84 -54.27
N GLY A 941 -13.49 21.35 -55.44
CA GLY A 941 -12.59 21.92 -56.44
C GLY A 941 -12.46 21.09 -57.72
N THR A 942 -11.89 21.72 -58.74
CA THR A 942 -11.83 21.22 -60.12
C THR A 942 -10.44 20.72 -60.53
N THR A 943 -9.50 20.60 -59.58
CA THR A 943 -8.15 20.13 -59.89
C THR A 943 -8.13 18.61 -60.01
N GLN A 944 -7.29 18.11 -60.90
CA GLN A 944 -7.18 16.69 -61.23
C GLN A 944 -6.84 15.83 -60.00
N LEU A 945 -6.03 16.38 -59.08
CA LEU A 945 -5.66 15.72 -57.83
C LEU A 945 -6.84 15.64 -56.86
N THR A 946 -7.66 16.69 -56.74
CA THR A 946 -8.81 16.67 -55.83
C THR A 946 -9.91 15.75 -56.33
N LEU A 947 -10.19 15.74 -57.63
CA LEU A 947 -11.17 14.83 -58.24
C LEU A 947 -10.74 13.36 -58.10
N LYS A 948 -9.45 13.06 -58.33
CA LYS A 948 -8.88 11.72 -58.12
C LYS A 948 -8.97 11.29 -56.66
N ASN A 949 -8.59 12.16 -55.73
CA ASN A 949 -8.64 11.86 -54.30
C ASN A 949 -10.08 11.67 -53.82
N THR A 950 -11.05 12.46 -54.30
CA THR A 950 -12.47 12.25 -53.98
C THR A 950 -12.98 10.90 -54.51
N TRP A 951 -12.55 10.49 -55.71
CA TRP A 951 -12.92 9.20 -56.30
C TRP A 951 -12.29 7.99 -55.60
N GLU A 952 -11.03 8.11 -55.19
CA GLU A 952 -10.32 7.06 -54.43
C GLU A 952 -10.85 6.96 -52.99
N ASN A 953 -11.10 8.10 -52.33
CA ASN A 953 -11.58 8.15 -50.95
C ASN A 953 -13.08 7.81 -50.79
N SER A 954 -13.89 7.88 -51.86
CA SER A 954 -15.31 7.50 -51.81
C SER A 954 -15.55 6.00 -51.89
N GLY A 955 -14.50 5.18 -52.02
CA GLY A 955 -14.58 3.72 -52.18
C GLY A 955 -14.96 3.25 -53.59
N ALA A 956 -15.23 4.17 -54.53
CA ALA A 956 -15.75 3.83 -55.86
C ALA A 956 -14.76 3.04 -56.73
N ARG A 957 -13.46 3.31 -56.60
CA ARG A 957 -12.40 2.58 -57.30
C ARG A 957 -12.29 1.13 -56.81
N ALA A 958 -12.28 0.93 -55.49
CA ALA A 958 -12.17 -0.40 -54.89
C ALA A 958 -13.38 -1.28 -55.22
N SER A 959 -14.59 -0.72 -55.27
CA SER A 959 -15.78 -1.44 -55.74
C SER A 959 -15.66 -1.90 -57.20
N LEU A 960 -15.06 -1.09 -58.08
CA LEU A 960 -14.89 -1.42 -59.49
C LEU A 960 -13.82 -2.51 -59.70
N GLU A 961 -12.70 -2.41 -58.99
CA GLU A 961 -11.62 -3.41 -59.01
C GLU A 961 -12.11 -4.77 -58.46
N LYS A 962 -12.82 -4.77 -57.32
CA LYS A 962 -13.42 -5.99 -56.71
C LYS A 962 -14.47 -6.63 -57.62
N TRP A 963 -15.23 -5.83 -58.37
CA TRP A 963 -16.18 -6.34 -59.37
C TRP A 963 -15.47 -7.09 -60.51
N PHE A 964 -14.34 -6.57 -61.00
CA PHE A 964 -13.55 -7.24 -62.04
C PHE A 964 -12.90 -8.54 -61.56
N GLU A 965 -12.43 -8.55 -60.31
CA GLU A 965 -11.83 -9.74 -59.68
C GLU A 965 -12.86 -10.85 -59.46
N THR A 966 -14.06 -10.50 -59.00
CA THR A 966 -15.14 -11.46 -58.70
C THR A 966 -15.75 -12.06 -59.98
N ASN A 967 -15.71 -11.35 -61.10
CA ASN A 967 -16.41 -11.74 -62.33
C ASN A 967 -15.48 -12.12 -63.51
N SER A 968 -14.22 -12.48 -63.23
CA SER A 968 -13.13 -12.81 -64.20
C SER A 968 -13.58 -13.03 -65.67
N PRO A 969 -13.04 -12.26 -66.64
CA PRO A 969 -13.67 -12.01 -67.94
C PRO A 969 -13.48 -13.17 -68.93
N PRO A 970 -14.48 -13.40 -69.80
CA PRO A 970 -14.15 -13.31 -71.23
C PRO A 970 -15.04 -12.35 -72.04
N THR A 971 -16.13 -11.80 -71.50
CA THR A 971 -17.08 -11.00 -72.32
C THR A 971 -17.75 -9.86 -71.55
N TRP A 972 -16.95 -8.95 -71.01
CA TRP A 972 -17.43 -7.76 -70.29
C TRP A 972 -18.17 -6.73 -71.18
N SER A 973 -18.17 -6.83 -72.50
CA SER A 973 -18.62 -5.72 -73.36
C SER A 973 -19.96 -5.89 -74.07
N THR A 974 -20.64 -7.04 -74.03
CA THR A 974 -21.80 -7.23 -74.94
C THR A 974 -23.04 -7.87 -74.30
N ASN A 975 -22.90 -8.78 -73.33
CA ASN A 975 -24.05 -9.49 -72.76
C ASN A 975 -24.72 -8.74 -71.58
N TYR A 976 -23.95 -7.96 -70.82
CA TYR A 976 -24.46 -7.16 -69.71
C TYR A 976 -25.29 -5.96 -70.20
N LEU A 977 -24.76 -5.22 -71.19
CA LEU A 977 -25.44 -4.06 -71.79
C LEU A 977 -26.72 -4.47 -72.52
N ASN A 978 -26.73 -5.61 -73.22
CA ASN A 978 -27.91 -6.12 -73.93
C ASN A 978 -29.05 -6.54 -72.98
N LYS A 979 -28.72 -6.99 -71.76
CA LYS A 979 -29.69 -7.38 -70.73
C LYS A 979 -30.32 -6.17 -70.01
N ILE A 980 -29.59 -5.05 -69.92
CA ILE A 980 -30.04 -3.83 -69.25
C ILE A 980 -30.71 -2.83 -70.22
N LEU A 981 -30.21 -2.71 -71.45
CA LEU A 981 -30.69 -1.73 -72.43
C LEU A 981 -31.69 -2.31 -73.45
N GLY A 982 -31.85 -3.64 -73.49
CA GLY A 982 -32.77 -4.33 -74.40
C GLY A 982 -32.32 -4.35 -75.87
N THR A 983 -31.10 -3.93 -76.20
CA THR A 983 -30.53 -3.97 -77.56
C THR A 983 -29.04 -4.31 -77.54
N GLN A 984 -28.52 -4.94 -78.60
CA GLN A 984 -27.07 -5.08 -78.79
C GLN A 984 -26.49 -3.74 -79.21
N ILE A 985 -25.64 -3.16 -78.35
CA ILE A 985 -24.77 -2.02 -78.69
C ILE A 985 -23.33 -2.53 -78.58
N THR A 986 -22.52 -2.30 -79.62
CA THR A 986 -21.08 -2.62 -79.57
C THR A 986 -20.30 -1.42 -79.03
N CYS A 987 -19.18 -1.65 -78.34
CA CYS A 987 -18.40 -0.57 -77.72
C CYS A 987 -18.01 0.56 -78.68
N GLY A 988 -17.92 0.30 -80.00
CA GLY A 988 -17.64 1.33 -80.99
C GLY A 988 -18.74 2.39 -81.16
N ASP A 989 -20.00 2.02 -80.89
CA ASP A 989 -21.17 2.89 -81.12
C ASP A 989 -21.49 3.81 -79.93
N ILE A 990 -20.96 3.50 -78.73
CA ILE A 990 -21.13 4.32 -77.51
C ILE A 990 -20.53 5.72 -77.67
N PHE A 991 -19.49 5.85 -78.50
CA PHE A 991 -18.67 7.06 -78.58
C PHE A 991 -19.16 8.11 -79.59
N HIS A 992 -20.24 7.86 -80.35
CA HIS A 992 -20.65 8.76 -81.45
C HIS A 992 -22.10 9.28 -81.40
N SER A 993 -23.01 8.74 -80.57
CA SER A 993 -24.42 9.18 -80.64
C SER A 993 -25.24 9.17 -79.34
N CYS A 994 -24.63 9.16 -78.16
CA CYS A 994 -25.39 9.29 -76.91
C CYS A 994 -25.79 10.75 -76.65
N ALA A 995 -27.01 11.13 -77.01
CA ALA A 995 -27.64 12.32 -76.42
C ALA A 995 -28.00 12.02 -74.96
N GLY A 996 -27.47 12.81 -74.02
CA GLY A 996 -27.79 12.69 -72.60
C GLY A 996 -29.29 12.88 -72.32
N PRO A 997 -29.82 12.31 -71.22
CA PRO A 997 -31.24 12.40 -70.89
C PRO A 997 -31.67 13.86 -70.62
N SER A 998 -32.80 14.26 -71.20
CA SER A 998 -33.32 15.64 -71.19
C SER A 998 -34.20 16.00 -69.99
N LYS A 999 -34.04 15.31 -68.84
CA LYS A 999 -34.85 15.56 -67.62
C LYS A 999 -33.98 15.77 -66.38
N ASN A 1000 -34.47 16.61 -65.45
CA ASN A 1000 -33.84 16.86 -64.15
C ASN A 1000 -33.78 15.60 -63.28
N CYS A 1001 -32.68 15.43 -62.54
CA CYS A 1001 -32.39 14.28 -61.67
C CYS A 1001 -33.43 14.02 -60.56
N SER A 1002 -34.34 14.95 -60.28
CA SER A 1002 -35.38 14.80 -59.26
C SER A 1002 -36.55 13.89 -59.67
N GLU A 1003 -36.67 13.50 -60.95
CA GLU A 1003 -37.84 12.77 -61.46
C GLU A 1003 -37.48 11.44 -62.15
N TYR A 1004 -36.24 10.95 -62.01
CA TYR A 1004 -35.77 9.73 -62.66
C TYR A 1004 -34.95 8.90 -61.67
N ASN A 1005 -35.38 7.65 -61.40
CA ASN A 1005 -34.67 6.71 -60.52
C ASN A 1005 -34.10 5.54 -61.35
N PRO A 1006 -32.88 5.66 -61.89
CA PRO A 1006 -32.24 4.57 -62.62
C PRO A 1006 -31.42 3.65 -61.68
N PRO A 1007 -31.17 2.39 -62.08
CA PRO A 1007 -30.36 1.45 -61.31
C PRO A 1007 -28.92 1.95 -61.13
N GLU A 1008 -28.28 1.64 -59.99
CA GLU A 1008 -26.96 2.16 -59.56
C GLU A 1008 -25.84 2.04 -60.61
N ALA A 1009 -25.93 1.07 -61.54
CA ALA A 1009 -25.00 0.91 -62.65
C ALA A 1009 -25.04 2.05 -63.70
N PHE A 1010 -26.15 2.78 -63.81
CA PHE A 1010 -26.34 3.89 -64.77
C PHE A 1010 -25.45 5.09 -64.42
N TYR A 1011 -25.26 5.38 -63.13
CA TYR A 1011 -24.46 6.51 -62.67
C TYR A 1011 -22.95 6.23 -62.71
N VAL A 1012 -22.54 4.97 -62.53
CA VAL A 1012 -21.14 4.54 -62.72
C VAL A 1012 -20.71 4.69 -64.19
N HIS A 1013 -21.58 4.36 -65.14
CA HIS A 1013 -21.29 4.52 -66.57
C HIS A 1013 -21.29 5.99 -67.04
N MET A 1014 -22.18 6.82 -66.50
CA MET A 1014 -22.21 8.28 -66.72
C MET A 1014 -20.92 8.95 -66.23
N GLN A 1015 -20.39 8.53 -65.08
CA GLN A 1015 -19.16 9.09 -64.51
C GLN A 1015 -17.91 8.63 -65.28
N ILE A 1016 -17.88 7.39 -65.79
CA ILE A 1016 -16.80 6.88 -66.66
C ILE A 1016 -16.78 7.59 -68.02
N ALA A 1017 -17.95 7.88 -68.61
CA ALA A 1017 -18.06 8.64 -69.86
C ALA A 1017 -17.60 10.10 -69.69
N ASN A 1018 -17.94 10.73 -68.57
CA ASN A 1018 -17.50 12.10 -68.25
C ASN A 1018 -16.01 12.17 -67.91
N LEU A 1019 -15.44 11.13 -67.29
CA LEU A 1019 -13.98 11.04 -67.07
C LEU A 1019 -13.22 10.89 -68.39
N HIS A 1020 -13.75 10.13 -69.35
CA HIS A 1020 -13.12 9.94 -70.67
C HIS A 1020 -13.16 11.22 -71.52
N ASP A 1021 -14.27 11.98 -71.52
CA ASP A 1021 -14.38 13.24 -72.27
C ASP A 1021 -13.50 14.37 -71.67
N GLY A 1022 -13.23 14.29 -70.36
CA GLY A 1022 -12.25 15.15 -69.68
C GLY A 1022 -10.79 14.78 -69.96
N MET A 1023 -10.50 13.52 -70.27
CA MET A 1023 -9.15 13.01 -70.53
C MET A 1023 -8.68 13.15 -71.99
N ALA A 1024 -9.54 13.54 -72.93
CA ALA A 1024 -9.19 13.67 -74.35
C ALA A 1024 -9.18 15.13 -74.89
N LYS A 1025 -9.31 16.14 -74.01
CA LYS A 1025 -9.28 17.56 -74.40
C LYS A 1025 -8.03 18.34 -73.99
N PHE A 1026 -6.97 17.68 -73.53
CA PHE A 1026 -5.58 18.16 -73.62
C PHE A 1026 -4.59 17.01 -73.79
#